data_AF-A0A968VJL8-F1
#
_entry.id   AF-A0A968VJL8-F1
#
_cell.length_a   1.000
_cell.length_b   1.000
_cell.length_c   1.000
_cell.angle_alpha   90.00
_cell.angle_beta   90.00
_cell.angle_gamma   90.00
#
_symmetry.space_group_name_H-M   'P 1'
#
loop_
_entity.id
_entity.type
_entity.pdbx_description
1 polymer ?
#
loop_
_entity_poly.entity_id
_entity_poly.type
_entity_poly.pdbx_seq_one_letter_code
_entity_poly.pdbx_strand_id
1 'polypeptide(L)'
;MKTTETITPKAIELLSRIVGQRLDTRSVTSPLPFLTALITILLGVMFADQAVTEEEKQRWQKTLNRFIPAEGNFRQLSQLLSKGVRDQKVYANSQEVLTLLEPFSESKKLLIIGFGYEMSAADGSIDDSEKKYLQRVAALVGLKPSHVEVLEAGFTKQPIPDLGALAEVRSLLDPARFHELDTLFVEAANDLLLNLPVIPAVNKPTVSDLQVTSYDRLKEFQSSRRQLDSLCNQLYGIIQASCDRGFLPNSFIEDVGKISHKIQSQRFRVAVVGEFSQGKSTLLNALLGEELQPVRAIPCSGTITTLRYGDRKQVICRYKDGRQEEISVEEYKTKASIPKAAAVNNYGDELASSEIEELIFEHPDLELCKSGVEIIDSPGLNEHPDRTAITERLLKDTDAALFLTNASRLLPEKEKELIQDVRKQVTGNTTKVPAENLFVLVNFMDLLDTEEDRQDVTQRLEDFVTSENLIVPSKNRVHYISAKAALKKQDEYLQSFRAFTQALEQFLTVERGVIQINRFADDIKGLIKIILEELQQAKDFLDGKIALSQAETQKVLEQIGEASGRDVKVRILYDQILDLVVEETNKSWNQWAEKLEERLAEKSAYWSSEHTGNFHQKELVADFARQFNKDLSDELNDWIDNQFKENILRPYLNDLDEEIRKNLVAIQASFNEIDTLRNSESSNWIFHQDQTSGVGDSDLGGLGMAGLGVAVLVPVAIFAGPILFVLGGLLGGGLFSSGVGGILGKQAAIKQQVYDKGCEQFVESLEKTFENIDEIIVAEFSKRIEQVDEVIGGAISMYENLLEQQEAVHQKNLEQREAEKAWIAQQCLELEQLIKNTESVVK
;
A
#
# COMPACT_ATOMS: atom_id res chain seq x y z
N MET A 1 -5.52 -24.44 -11.15
CA MET A 1 -4.81 -25.53 -11.87
C MET A 1 -3.79 -24.87 -12.78
N LYS A 2 -2.51 -25.25 -12.71
CA LYS A 2 -1.48 -24.78 -13.66
C LYS A 2 -1.80 -25.33 -15.05
N THR A 3 -2.31 -24.50 -15.95
CA THR A 3 -2.29 -24.77 -17.40
C THR A 3 -0.98 -24.25 -17.96
N THR A 4 0.15 -24.87 -17.60
CA THR A 4 1.35 -24.73 -18.44
C THR A 4 0.99 -25.38 -19.77
N GLU A 5 0.73 -24.56 -20.79
CA GLU A 5 0.64 -24.95 -22.20
C GLU A 5 1.85 -25.86 -22.50
N THR A 6 1.65 -27.17 -22.47
CA THR A 6 2.74 -28.13 -22.63
C THR A 6 3.18 -28.13 -24.09
N ILE A 7 4.36 -27.55 -24.34
CA ILE A 7 4.99 -27.52 -25.66
C ILE A 7 5.12 -28.97 -26.15
N THR A 8 4.60 -29.25 -27.35
CA THR A 8 4.61 -30.61 -27.89
C THR A 8 6.05 -31.04 -28.24
N PRO A 9 6.39 -32.34 -28.16
CA PRO A 9 7.70 -32.83 -28.56
C PRO A 9 8.09 -32.43 -30.00
N LYS A 10 7.09 -32.35 -30.90
CA LYS A 10 7.28 -31.87 -32.27
C LYS A 10 7.65 -30.39 -32.35
N ALA A 11 7.07 -29.55 -31.50
CA ALA A 11 7.44 -28.14 -31.41
C ALA A 11 8.86 -27.96 -30.86
N ILE A 12 9.30 -28.78 -29.90
CA ILE A 12 10.68 -28.75 -29.38
C ILE A 12 11.69 -29.20 -30.43
N GLU A 13 11.37 -30.22 -31.23
CA GLU A 13 12.21 -30.66 -32.35
C GLU A 13 12.35 -29.54 -33.39
N LEU A 14 11.25 -28.87 -33.74
CA LEU A 14 11.25 -27.73 -34.65
C LEU A 14 12.06 -26.55 -34.10
N LEU A 15 11.88 -26.18 -32.82
CA LEU A 15 12.66 -25.14 -32.16
C LEU A 15 14.15 -25.47 -32.11
N SER A 16 14.51 -26.73 -31.82
CA SER A 16 15.90 -27.20 -31.83
C SER A 16 16.53 -27.07 -33.21
N ARG A 17 15.76 -27.37 -34.26
CA ARG A 17 16.20 -27.21 -35.64
C ARG A 17 16.40 -25.73 -36.00
N ILE A 18 15.51 -24.84 -35.58
CA ILE A 18 15.59 -23.40 -35.83
C ILE A 18 16.81 -22.78 -35.12
N VAL A 19 17.04 -23.14 -33.86
CA VAL A 19 18.16 -22.61 -33.05
C VAL A 19 19.51 -23.26 -33.44
N GLY A 20 19.48 -24.46 -34.04
CA GLY A 20 20.69 -25.20 -34.43
C GLY A 20 21.37 -25.95 -33.28
N GLN A 21 20.66 -26.15 -32.16
CA GLN A 21 21.12 -26.87 -30.97
C GLN A 21 19.99 -27.75 -30.42
N ARG A 22 20.30 -28.87 -29.78
CA ARG A 22 19.29 -29.72 -29.14
C ARG A 22 18.74 -29.05 -27.88
N LEU A 23 17.45 -28.75 -27.87
CA LEU A 23 16.72 -28.24 -26.71
C LEU A 23 16.03 -29.40 -25.98
N ASP A 24 15.98 -29.35 -24.66
CA ASP A 24 15.19 -30.28 -23.84
C ASP A 24 13.91 -29.60 -23.32
N THR A 25 12.94 -30.39 -22.85
CA THR A 25 11.67 -29.86 -22.29
C THR A 25 11.85 -29.00 -21.05
N ARG A 26 13.01 -29.02 -20.40
CA ARG A 26 13.31 -28.29 -19.14
C ARG A 26 14.08 -26.98 -19.37
N SER A 27 14.65 -26.78 -20.56
CA SER A 27 15.50 -25.65 -20.95
C SER A 27 14.78 -24.63 -21.84
N VAL A 28 13.56 -24.94 -22.31
CA VAL A 28 12.73 -24.00 -23.09
C VAL A 28 11.97 -23.08 -22.14
N THR A 29 12.42 -21.83 -22.03
CA THR A 29 11.70 -20.78 -21.32
C THR A 29 10.49 -20.30 -22.14
N SER A 30 9.42 -19.86 -21.48
CA SER A 30 8.17 -19.38 -22.13
C SER A 30 8.36 -18.34 -23.26
N PRO A 31 9.33 -17.42 -23.21
CA PRO A 31 9.55 -16.44 -24.28
C PRO A 31 10.07 -17.05 -25.60
N LEU A 32 10.80 -18.17 -25.56
CA LEU A 32 11.49 -18.71 -26.74
C LEU A 32 10.50 -19.22 -27.83
N PRO A 33 9.50 -20.07 -27.52
CA PRO A 33 8.50 -20.49 -28.50
C PRO A 33 7.68 -19.32 -29.05
N PHE A 34 7.31 -18.37 -28.18
CA PHE A 34 6.52 -17.21 -28.56
C PHE A 34 7.30 -16.30 -29.52
N LEU A 35 8.53 -15.92 -29.17
CA LEU A 35 9.39 -15.11 -30.04
C LEU A 35 9.64 -15.81 -31.38
N THR A 36 9.82 -17.14 -31.37
CA THR A 36 9.98 -17.90 -32.62
C THR A 36 8.73 -17.85 -33.47
N ALA A 37 7.54 -17.99 -32.88
CA ALA A 37 6.26 -17.88 -33.59
C ALA A 37 6.02 -16.46 -34.11
N LEU A 38 6.29 -15.43 -33.31
CA LEU A 38 6.19 -14.03 -33.72
C LEU A 38 7.13 -13.73 -34.90
N ILE A 39 8.41 -14.08 -34.79
CA ILE A 39 9.38 -13.92 -35.89
C ILE A 39 8.93 -14.68 -37.14
N THR A 40 8.36 -15.87 -36.99
CA THR A 40 7.83 -16.67 -38.11
C THR A 40 6.69 -15.95 -38.81
N ILE A 41 5.73 -15.38 -38.08
CA ILE A 41 4.61 -14.65 -38.69
C ILE A 41 5.07 -13.34 -39.34
N LEU A 42 5.90 -12.55 -38.65
CA LEU A 42 6.41 -11.28 -39.19
C LEU A 42 7.28 -11.49 -40.44
N LEU A 43 8.15 -12.52 -40.46
CA LEU A 43 8.89 -12.87 -41.67
C LEU A 43 7.96 -13.40 -42.77
N GLY A 44 6.92 -14.14 -42.43
CA GLY A 44 5.93 -14.63 -43.38
C GLY A 44 5.16 -13.52 -44.08
N VAL A 45 4.80 -12.47 -43.35
CA VAL A 45 4.23 -11.22 -43.90
C VAL A 45 5.25 -10.55 -44.82
N MET A 46 6.47 -10.30 -44.33
CA MET A 46 7.53 -9.64 -45.10
C MET A 46 7.93 -10.37 -46.39
N PHE A 47 7.76 -11.69 -46.46
CA PHE A 47 8.08 -12.48 -47.66
C PHE A 47 6.83 -12.90 -48.46
N ALA A 48 5.64 -12.38 -48.13
CA ALA A 48 4.37 -12.83 -48.72
C ALA A 48 4.28 -12.55 -50.23
N ASP A 49 4.86 -11.44 -50.70
CA ASP A 49 4.88 -10.97 -52.08
C ASP A 49 6.16 -11.37 -52.85
N GLN A 50 7.07 -12.07 -52.19
CA GLN A 50 8.40 -12.48 -52.69
C GLN A 50 9.38 -11.33 -52.99
N ALA A 51 9.09 -10.09 -52.57
CA ALA A 51 9.89 -8.90 -52.85
C ALA A 51 10.11 -8.02 -51.61
N VAL A 52 11.11 -8.37 -50.78
CA VAL A 52 11.37 -7.64 -49.53
C VAL A 52 11.94 -6.23 -49.77
N THR A 53 11.22 -5.20 -49.36
CA THR A 53 11.67 -3.80 -49.40
C THR A 53 12.50 -3.41 -48.17
N GLU A 54 13.28 -2.32 -48.25
CA GLU A 54 14.01 -1.80 -47.08
C GLU A 54 13.06 -1.24 -46.01
N GLU A 55 11.89 -0.75 -46.42
CA GLU A 55 10.84 -0.24 -45.51
C GLU A 55 10.22 -1.37 -44.70
N GLU A 56 9.92 -2.52 -45.32
CA GLU A 56 9.45 -3.71 -44.61
C GLU A 56 10.48 -4.24 -43.62
N LYS A 57 11.77 -4.24 -43.97
CA LYS A 57 12.84 -4.62 -43.03
C LYS A 57 12.87 -3.71 -41.81
N GLN A 58 12.66 -2.40 -42.00
CA GLN A 58 12.59 -1.44 -40.90
C GLN A 58 11.33 -1.64 -40.05
N ARG A 59 10.17 -1.89 -40.65
CA ARG A 59 8.92 -2.21 -39.94
C ARG A 59 9.07 -3.49 -39.10
N TRP A 60 9.62 -4.54 -39.71
CA TRP A 60 9.93 -5.81 -39.03
C TRP A 60 10.88 -5.61 -37.84
N GLN A 61 11.98 -4.87 -38.01
CA GLN A 61 12.91 -4.57 -36.92
C GLN A 61 12.25 -3.73 -35.82
N LYS A 62 11.44 -2.74 -36.18
CA LYS A 62 10.73 -1.88 -35.21
C LYS A 62 9.77 -2.71 -34.34
N THR A 63 8.96 -3.58 -34.95
CA THR A 63 8.03 -4.45 -34.23
C THR A 63 8.79 -5.47 -33.37
N LEU A 64 9.86 -6.07 -33.89
CA LEU A 64 10.64 -7.05 -33.14
C LEU A 64 11.41 -6.44 -31.95
N ASN A 65 11.93 -5.23 -32.09
CA ASN A 65 12.67 -4.54 -31.02
C ASN A 65 11.78 -4.19 -29.81
N ARG A 66 10.45 -4.14 -29.97
CA ARG A 66 9.52 -4.00 -28.83
C ARG A 66 9.58 -5.19 -27.86
N PHE A 67 10.02 -6.36 -28.32
CA PHE A 67 10.10 -7.60 -27.54
C PHE A 67 11.53 -7.99 -27.16
N ILE A 68 12.52 -7.14 -27.45
CA ILE A 68 13.93 -7.39 -27.15
C ILE A 68 14.41 -6.34 -26.13
N PRO A 69 14.74 -6.74 -24.88
CA PRO A 69 15.32 -5.84 -23.90
C PRO A 69 16.59 -5.13 -24.40
N ALA A 70 16.86 -3.92 -23.88
CA ALA A 70 18.00 -3.09 -24.30
C ALA A 70 19.38 -3.75 -24.04
N GLU A 71 19.47 -4.67 -23.07
CA GLU A 71 20.70 -5.39 -22.70
C GLU A 71 20.47 -6.92 -22.60
N GLY A 72 21.51 -7.74 -22.89
CA GLY A 72 21.53 -9.19 -22.59
C GLY A 72 21.44 -10.17 -23.76
N ASN A 73 21.33 -11.47 -23.43
CA ASN A 73 21.39 -12.63 -24.35
C ASN A 73 20.20 -12.73 -25.34
N PHE A 74 19.12 -11.97 -25.13
CA PHE A 74 17.91 -11.98 -25.97
C PHE A 74 18.13 -11.42 -27.39
N ARG A 75 19.05 -10.47 -27.55
CA ARG A 75 19.38 -9.91 -28.87
C ARG A 75 20.15 -10.89 -29.74
N GLN A 76 21.04 -11.71 -29.13
CA GLN A 76 21.71 -12.81 -29.84
C GLN A 76 20.71 -13.91 -30.18
N LEU A 77 19.79 -14.22 -29.26
CA LEU A 77 18.73 -15.20 -29.48
C LEU A 77 17.80 -14.79 -30.63
N SER A 78 17.33 -13.55 -30.67
CA SER A 78 16.44 -13.06 -31.74
C SER A 78 17.12 -13.08 -33.11
N GLN A 79 18.43 -12.78 -33.19
CA GLN A 79 19.21 -12.90 -34.42
C GLN A 79 19.35 -14.35 -34.87
N LEU A 80 19.61 -15.28 -33.93
CA LEU A 80 19.70 -16.71 -34.22
C LEU A 80 18.35 -17.26 -34.71
N LEU A 81 17.26 -16.92 -34.03
CA LEU A 81 15.90 -17.31 -34.41
C LEU A 81 15.51 -16.75 -35.78
N SER A 82 15.75 -15.47 -36.01
CA SER A 82 15.46 -14.81 -37.30
C SER A 82 16.23 -15.46 -38.45
N LYS A 83 17.50 -15.81 -38.22
CA LYS A 83 18.31 -16.53 -39.20
C LYS A 83 17.77 -17.96 -39.42
N GLY A 84 17.51 -18.71 -38.37
CA GLY A 84 17.02 -20.10 -38.45
C GLY A 84 15.66 -20.22 -39.14
N VAL A 85 14.70 -19.37 -38.78
CA VAL A 85 13.37 -19.31 -39.38
C VAL A 85 13.47 -18.96 -40.87
N ARG A 86 14.34 -18.01 -41.23
CA ARG A 86 14.55 -17.58 -42.63
C ARG A 86 15.25 -18.65 -43.47
N ASP A 87 16.35 -19.22 -42.99
CA ASP A 87 17.16 -20.17 -43.74
C ASP A 87 16.37 -21.47 -44.02
N GLN A 88 15.47 -21.85 -43.10
CA GLN A 88 14.59 -23.02 -43.23
C GLN A 88 13.23 -22.70 -43.85
N LYS A 89 12.93 -21.42 -44.13
CA LYS A 89 11.64 -20.95 -44.64
C LYS A 89 10.43 -21.48 -43.86
N VAL A 90 10.54 -21.51 -42.53
CA VAL A 90 9.50 -22.06 -41.63
C VAL A 90 8.15 -21.39 -41.87
N TYR A 91 8.15 -20.08 -42.11
CA TYR A 91 6.96 -19.27 -42.40
C TYR A 91 6.20 -19.70 -43.66
N ALA A 92 6.86 -20.38 -44.61
CA ALA A 92 6.26 -20.87 -45.86
C ALA A 92 5.67 -22.29 -45.71
N ASN A 93 5.97 -22.99 -44.62
CA ASN A 93 5.49 -24.35 -44.36
C ASN A 93 4.33 -24.32 -43.35
N SER A 94 3.10 -24.48 -43.84
CA SER A 94 1.89 -24.46 -43.01
C SER A 94 1.93 -25.49 -41.87
N GLN A 95 2.53 -26.66 -42.07
CA GLN A 95 2.59 -27.66 -40.99
C GLN A 95 3.52 -27.21 -39.85
N GLU A 96 4.60 -26.50 -40.16
CA GLU A 96 5.54 -26.00 -39.17
C GLU A 96 5.00 -24.77 -38.44
N VAL A 97 4.32 -23.87 -39.17
CA VAL A 97 3.59 -22.73 -38.57
C VAL A 97 2.52 -23.23 -37.60
N LEU A 98 1.75 -24.24 -37.99
CA LEU A 98 0.76 -24.87 -37.09
C LEU A 98 1.44 -25.49 -35.87
N THR A 99 2.55 -26.22 -36.07
CA THR A 99 3.30 -26.86 -34.97
C THR A 99 3.81 -25.84 -33.94
N LEU A 100 4.18 -24.62 -34.36
CA LEU A 100 4.63 -23.55 -33.46
C LEU A 100 3.46 -22.89 -32.70
N LEU A 101 2.33 -22.68 -33.36
CA LEU A 101 1.22 -21.89 -32.81
C LEU A 101 0.17 -22.73 -32.09
N GLU A 102 0.03 -24.02 -32.41
CA GLU A 102 -0.97 -24.93 -31.82
C GLU A 102 -0.99 -24.91 -30.27
N PRO A 103 0.17 -24.94 -29.56
CA PRO A 103 0.19 -24.98 -28.10
C PRO A 103 -0.35 -23.71 -27.41
N PHE A 104 -0.45 -22.59 -28.12
CA PHE A 104 -0.86 -21.32 -27.54
C PHE A 104 -2.38 -21.19 -27.37
N SER A 105 -2.78 -20.52 -26.30
CA SER A 105 -4.13 -20.00 -26.10
C SER A 105 -4.58 -19.08 -27.23
N GLU A 106 -5.91 -18.94 -27.36
CA GLU A 106 -6.52 -18.04 -28.36
C GLU A 106 -6.02 -16.60 -28.21
N SER A 107 -5.88 -16.09 -26.97
CA SER A 107 -5.29 -14.78 -26.66
C SER A 107 -3.88 -14.58 -27.23
N LYS A 108 -2.98 -15.55 -27.05
CA LYS A 108 -1.59 -15.47 -27.57
C LYS A 108 -1.54 -15.61 -29.09
N LYS A 109 -2.37 -16.46 -29.68
CA LYS A 109 -2.51 -16.59 -31.14
C LYS A 109 -2.99 -15.26 -31.75
N LEU A 110 -4.01 -14.66 -31.13
CA LEU A 110 -4.57 -13.37 -31.54
C LEU A 110 -3.55 -12.24 -31.40
N LEU A 111 -2.76 -12.24 -30.34
CA LEU A 111 -1.68 -11.27 -30.13
C LEU A 111 -0.60 -11.34 -31.23
N ILE A 112 -0.09 -12.55 -31.53
CA ILE A 112 0.93 -12.76 -32.57
C ILE A 112 0.42 -12.34 -33.95
N ILE A 113 -0.81 -12.73 -34.29
CA ILE A 113 -1.42 -12.40 -35.58
C ILE A 113 -1.77 -10.91 -35.66
N GLY A 114 -2.17 -10.29 -34.55
CA GLY A 114 -2.39 -8.85 -34.43
C GLY A 114 -1.16 -8.03 -34.80
N PHE A 115 0.04 -8.43 -34.34
CA PHE A 115 1.29 -7.78 -34.76
C PHE A 115 1.61 -7.97 -36.25
N GLY A 116 1.18 -9.07 -36.85
CA GLY A 116 1.25 -9.25 -38.30
C GLY A 116 0.39 -8.22 -39.02
N TYR A 117 -0.85 -8.02 -38.58
CA TYR A 117 -1.76 -7.01 -39.13
C TYR A 117 -1.26 -5.58 -38.88
N GLU A 118 -0.70 -5.28 -37.71
CA GLU A 118 -0.10 -3.97 -37.41
C GLU A 118 1.10 -3.68 -38.32
N MET A 119 1.98 -4.67 -38.54
CA MET A 119 3.15 -4.51 -39.41
C MET A 119 2.75 -4.29 -40.88
N SER A 120 1.77 -5.05 -41.35
CA SER A 120 1.21 -4.93 -42.69
C SER A 120 0.52 -3.57 -42.92
N ALA A 121 -0.25 -3.10 -41.95
CA ALA A 121 -1.05 -1.89 -42.06
C ALA A 121 -0.30 -0.60 -41.72
N ALA A 122 1.04 -0.64 -41.61
CA ALA A 122 1.83 0.50 -41.13
C ALA A 122 1.73 1.77 -42.02
N ASP A 123 1.35 1.62 -43.29
CA ASP A 123 1.05 2.74 -44.21
C ASP A 123 -0.45 3.05 -44.35
N GLY A 124 -1.29 2.42 -43.54
CA GLY A 124 -2.75 2.58 -43.57
C GLY A 124 -3.46 1.66 -44.56
N SER A 125 -2.74 0.79 -45.27
CA SER A 125 -3.29 -0.24 -46.16
C SER A 125 -2.55 -1.57 -45.96
N ILE A 126 -3.13 -2.69 -46.39
CA ILE A 126 -2.49 -4.01 -46.32
C ILE A 126 -2.41 -4.58 -47.73
N ASP A 127 -1.22 -5.05 -48.13
CA ASP A 127 -1.04 -5.72 -49.43
C ASP A 127 -1.87 -7.00 -49.53
N ASP A 128 -2.40 -7.31 -50.72
CA ASP A 128 -3.25 -8.47 -50.96
C ASP A 128 -2.53 -9.81 -50.66
N SER A 129 -1.21 -9.87 -50.85
CA SER A 129 -0.39 -11.06 -50.60
C SER A 129 -0.18 -11.26 -49.11
N GLU A 130 0.12 -10.18 -48.37
CA GLU A 130 0.25 -10.18 -46.91
C GLU A 130 -1.07 -10.53 -46.21
N LYS A 131 -2.17 -9.93 -46.67
CA LYS A 131 -3.52 -10.23 -46.19
C LYS A 131 -3.86 -11.71 -46.39
N LYS A 132 -3.60 -12.26 -47.58
CA LYS A 132 -3.82 -13.69 -47.88
C LYS A 132 -2.95 -14.60 -47.02
N TYR A 133 -1.74 -14.16 -46.66
CA TYR A 133 -0.88 -14.90 -45.74
C TYR A 133 -1.49 -14.93 -44.33
N LEU A 134 -1.81 -13.77 -43.76
CA LEU A 134 -2.36 -13.66 -42.40
C LEU A 134 -3.71 -14.37 -42.26
N GLN A 135 -4.62 -14.23 -43.22
CA GLN A 135 -5.91 -14.94 -43.22
C GLN A 135 -5.72 -16.47 -43.27
N ARG A 136 -4.75 -16.95 -44.05
CA ARG A 136 -4.43 -18.38 -44.13
C ARG A 136 -3.88 -18.91 -42.81
N VAL A 137 -2.97 -18.16 -42.18
CA VAL A 137 -2.41 -18.51 -40.86
C VAL A 137 -3.50 -18.50 -39.78
N ALA A 138 -4.36 -17.47 -39.75
CA ALA A 138 -5.44 -17.37 -38.78
C ALA A 138 -6.43 -18.54 -38.90
N ALA A 139 -6.82 -18.90 -40.14
CA ALA A 139 -7.66 -20.06 -40.39
C ALA A 139 -6.99 -21.39 -39.98
N LEU A 140 -5.69 -21.51 -40.23
CA LEU A 140 -4.90 -22.69 -39.87
C LEU A 140 -4.84 -22.94 -38.36
N VAL A 141 -4.79 -21.88 -37.54
CA VAL A 141 -4.72 -21.98 -36.07
C VAL A 141 -6.09 -21.88 -35.38
N GLY A 142 -7.18 -21.80 -36.15
CA GLY A 142 -8.55 -21.83 -35.66
C GLY A 142 -9.08 -20.52 -35.08
N LEU A 143 -8.52 -19.35 -35.46
CA LEU A 143 -9.12 -18.06 -35.07
C LEU A 143 -10.44 -17.82 -35.81
N LYS A 144 -11.40 -17.19 -35.13
CA LYS A 144 -12.70 -16.88 -35.74
C LYS A 144 -12.52 -15.85 -36.89
N PRO A 145 -13.18 -16.04 -38.04
CA PRO A 145 -13.12 -15.07 -39.14
C PRO A 145 -13.49 -13.64 -38.71
N SER A 146 -14.46 -13.50 -37.80
CA SER A 146 -14.88 -12.20 -37.26
C SER A 146 -13.80 -11.51 -36.42
N HIS A 147 -12.93 -12.24 -35.73
CA HIS A 147 -11.78 -11.65 -35.01
C HIS A 147 -10.75 -11.09 -35.98
N VAL A 148 -10.52 -11.81 -37.08
CA VAL A 148 -9.58 -11.39 -38.14
C VAL A 148 -10.10 -10.14 -38.85
N GLU A 149 -11.40 -10.07 -39.13
CA GLU A 149 -12.05 -8.88 -39.70
C GLU A 149 -11.95 -7.67 -38.78
N VAL A 150 -12.06 -7.85 -37.45
CA VAL A 150 -11.86 -6.78 -36.46
C VAL A 150 -10.42 -6.27 -36.46
N LEU A 151 -9.43 -7.16 -36.47
CA LEU A 151 -8.01 -6.77 -36.56
C LEU A 151 -7.74 -6.00 -37.85
N GLU A 152 -8.21 -6.53 -38.98
CA GLU A 152 -8.04 -5.88 -40.29
C GLU A 152 -8.68 -4.48 -40.32
N ALA A 153 -9.93 -4.35 -39.89
CA ALA A 153 -10.64 -3.07 -39.85
C ALA A 153 -10.02 -2.08 -38.87
N GLY A 154 -9.54 -2.56 -37.71
CA GLY A 154 -8.88 -1.73 -36.70
C GLY A 154 -7.59 -1.09 -37.22
N PHE A 155 -6.70 -1.89 -37.82
CA PHE A 155 -5.40 -1.38 -38.30
C PHE A 155 -5.48 -0.62 -39.63
N THR A 156 -6.49 -0.86 -40.47
CA THR A 156 -6.75 -0.09 -41.70
C THR A 156 -7.70 1.11 -41.51
N LYS A 157 -8.14 1.37 -40.27
CA LYS A 157 -9.12 2.42 -39.91
C LYS A 157 -10.44 2.33 -40.68
N GLN A 158 -10.84 1.13 -41.08
CA GLN A 158 -12.14 0.87 -41.69
C GLN A 158 -13.22 0.67 -40.62
N PRO A 159 -14.51 0.93 -40.94
CA PRO A 159 -15.59 0.69 -40.00
C PRO A 159 -15.66 -0.79 -39.63
N ILE A 160 -15.70 -1.08 -38.32
CA ILE A 160 -15.75 -2.45 -37.83
C ILE A 160 -17.14 -3.05 -38.11
N PRO A 161 -17.22 -4.21 -38.79
CA PRO A 161 -18.49 -4.80 -39.19
C PRO A 161 -19.29 -5.41 -38.04
N ASP A 162 -18.62 -5.91 -36.98
CA ASP A 162 -19.26 -6.59 -35.84
C ASP A 162 -18.72 -6.06 -34.49
N LEU A 163 -19.56 -5.30 -33.78
CA LEU A 163 -19.24 -4.75 -32.46
C LEU A 163 -19.15 -5.83 -31.36
N GLY A 164 -19.83 -6.97 -31.53
CA GLY A 164 -19.73 -8.12 -30.62
C GLY A 164 -18.39 -8.83 -30.77
N ALA A 165 -17.93 -9.02 -32.01
CA ALA A 165 -16.58 -9.52 -32.27
C ALA A 165 -15.50 -8.54 -31.77
N LEU A 166 -15.72 -7.22 -31.86
CA LEU A 166 -14.81 -6.23 -31.27
C LEU A 166 -14.71 -6.35 -29.75
N ALA A 167 -15.84 -6.54 -29.05
CA ALA A 167 -15.83 -6.78 -27.60
C ALA A 167 -15.06 -8.05 -27.24
N GLU A 168 -15.23 -9.13 -28.01
CA GLU A 168 -14.53 -10.40 -27.79
C GLU A 168 -13.02 -10.26 -28.05
N VAL A 169 -12.61 -9.62 -29.15
CA VAL A 169 -11.19 -9.35 -29.44
C VAL A 169 -10.56 -8.48 -28.35
N ARG A 170 -11.25 -7.42 -27.89
CA ARG A 170 -10.75 -6.57 -26.79
C ARG A 170 -10.62 -7.34 -25.47
N SER A 171 -11.53 -8.27 -25.19
CA SER A 171 -11.44 -9.15 -24.01
C SER A 171 -10.31 -10.17 -24.12
N LEU A 172 -10.09 -10.74 -25.32
CA LEU A 172 -9.02 -11.71 -25.57
C LEU A 172 -7.63 -11.08 -25.53
N LEU A 173 -7.51 -9.81 -25.91
CA LEU A 173 -6.29 -9.01 -25.82
C LEU A 173 -6.15 -8.24 -24.50
N ASP A 174 -7.01 -8.47 -23.51
CA ASP A 174 -6.91 -7.85 -22.19
C ASP A 174 -5.51 -8.11 -21.59
N PRO A 175 -4.74 -7.07 -21.21
CA PRO A 175 -3.39 -7.22 -20.68
C PRO A 175 -3.32 -8.16 -19.47
N ALA A 176 -4.42 -8.27 -18.70
CA ALA A 176 -4.50 -9.17 -17.55
C ALA A 176 -4.38 -10.65 -17.91
N ARG A 177 -4.67 -11.04 -19.15
CA ARG A 177 -4.55 -12.42 -19.63
C ARG A 177 -3.12 -12.83 -19.96
N PHE A 178 -2.17 -11.89 -19.94
CA PHE A 178 -0.76 -12.12 -20.28
C PHE A 178 0.17 -12.01 -19.07
N HIS A 179 -0.35 -11.91 -17.83
CA HIS A 179 0.46 -11.83 -16.59
C HIS A 179 1.37 -13.05 -16.34
N GLU A 180 1.07 -14.21 -16.95
CA GLU A 180 1.96 -15.39 -16.91
C GLU A 180 3.17 -15.29 -17.86
N LEU A 181 3.20 -14.27 -18.73
CA LEU A 181 4.31 -13.93 -19.61
C LEU A 181 5.11 -12.74 -19.03
N ASP A 182 6.34 -12.54 -19.52
CA ASP A 182 7.18 -11.37 -19.19
C ASP A 182 6.41 -10.04 -19.35
N THR A 183 6.78 -9.00 -18.58
CA THR A 183 6.23 -7.63 -18.64
C THR A 183 6.10 -7.06 -20.06
N LEU A 184 7.03 -7.41 -20.96
CA LEU A 184 7.01 -6.98 -22.36
C LEU A 184 5.76 -7.45 -23.15
N PHE A 185 5.11 -8.53 -22.72
CA PHE A 185 3.91 -9.06 -23.39
C PHE A 185 2.62 -8.37 -22.93
N VAL A 186 2.60 -7.88 -21.69
CA VAL A 186 1.50 -7.07 -21.15
C VAL A 186 1.47 -5.71 -21.85
N GLU A 187 2.65 -5.10 -22.06
CA GLU A 187 2.80 -3.86 -22.82
C GLU A 187 2.38 -4.03 -24.29
N ALA A 188 2.81 -5.12 -24.93
CA ALA A 188 2.45 -5.45 -26.31
C ALA A 188 0.93 -5.63 -26.53
N ALA A 189 0.22 -6.28 -25.59
CA ALA A 189 -1.22 -6.43 -25.66
C ALA A 189 -1.95 -5.08 -25.53
N ASN A 190 -1.45 -4.21 -24.64
CA ASN A 190 -1.98 -2.87 -24.45
C ASN A 190 -1.80 -1.99 -25.70
N ASP A 191 -0.63 -2.05 -26.35
CA ASP A 191 -0.35 -1.32 -27.59
C ASP A 191 -1.30 -1.71 -28.73
N LEU A 192 -1.57 -3.01 -28.92
CA LEU A 192 -2.54 -3.47 -29.92
C LEU A 192 -3.96 -2.99 -29.58
N LEU A 193 -4.36 -2.97 -28.31
CA LEU A 193 -5.69 -2.51 -27.87
C LEU A 193 -5.93 -1.02 -28.10
N LEU A 194 -4.89 -0.19 -27.94
CA LEU A 194 -4.96 1.26 -28.18
C LEU A 194 -5.24 1.59 -29.66
N ASN A 195 -4.82 0.71 -30.56
CA ASN A 195 -5.04 0.87 -32.00
C ASN A 195 -6.40 0.33 -32.47
N LEU A 196 -7.15 -0.40 -31.62
CA LEU A 196 -8.51 -0.85 -31.92
C LEU A 196 -9.54 0.22 -31.51
N PRO A 197 -10.58 0.48 -32.33
CA PRO A 197 -11.68 1.39 -31.99
C PRO A 197 -12.35 1.06 -30.66
N VAL A 198 -12.69 2.11 -29.91
CA VAL A 198 -13.53 2.01 -28.71
C VAL A 198 -14.96 1.73 -29.15
N ILE A 199 -15.62 0.75 -28.54
CA ILE A 199 -17.03 0.46 -28.81
C ILE A 199 -17.84 1.71 -28.43
N PRO A 200 -18.51 2.39 -29.39
CA PRO A 200 -19.39 3.49 -29.06
C PRO A 200 -20.57 2.95 -28.26
N ALA A 201 -20.93 3.61 -27.16
CA ALA A 201 -22.07 3.22 -26.35
C ALA A 201 -23.37 3.30 -27.19
N VAL A 202 -23.86 2.15 -27.69
CA VAL A 202 -25.16 2.05 -28.36
C VAL A 202 -26.03 1.03 -27.64
N ASN A 203 -26.71 1.49 -26.60
CA ASN A 203 -28.16 1.66 -26.60
C ASN A 203 -28.56 2.26 -25.25
N LYS A 204 -29.31 3.36 -25.29
CA LYS A 204 -29.93 3.98 -24.11
C LYS A 204 -30.68 2.91 -23.31
N PRO A 205 -30.32 2.63 -22.05
CA PRO A 205 -31.30 2.09 -21.13
C PRO A 205 -32.35 3.17 -20.92
N THR A 206 -33.61 2.77 -21.02
CA THR A 206 -34.76 3.54 -20.57
C THR A 206 -34.49 4.10 -19.17
N VAL A 207 -35.05 5.29 -18.89
CA VAL A 207 -34.81 6.17 -17.72
C VAL A 207 -35.29 5.57 -16.37
N SER A 208 -35.11 4.27 -16.14
CA SER A 208 -35.52 3.57 -14.90
C SER A 208 -34.41 2.77 -14.20
N ASP A 209 -33.21 2.62 -14.79
CA ASP A 209 -32.09 1.86 -14.20
C ASP A 209 -30.89 2.74 -13.82
N LEU A 210 -31.15 3.90 -13.19
CA LEU A 210 -30.09 4.64 -12.48
C LEU A 210 -29.75 3.91 -11.17
N GLN A 211 -29.16 2.71 -11.29
CA GLN A 211 -28.57 2.01 -10.15
C GLN A 211 -27.23 2.65 -9.77
N VAL A 212 -27.10 2.84 -8.46
CA VAL A 212 -25.91 3.22 -7.71
C VAL A 212 -24.73 2.33 -8.09
N THR A 213 -23.51 2.88 -8.21
CA THR A 213 -22.28 2.11 -8.45
C THR A 213 -22.15 1.05 -7.36
N SER A 214 -22.31 -0.23 -7.70
CA SER A 214 -22.57 -1.29 -6.73
C SER A 214 -21.34 -1.81 -5.98
N TYR A 215 -20.13 -1.29 -6.28
CA TYR A 215 -18.85 -1.68 -5.66
C TYR A 215 -18.75 -3.19 -5.39
N ASP A 216 -19.10 -3.99 -6.39
CA ASP A 216 -19.30 -5.43 -6.22
C ASP A 216 -17.99 -6.18 -5.92
N ARG A 217 -16.85 -5.69 -6.40
CA ARG A 217 -15.55 -6.32 -6.10
C ARG A 217 -15.15 -6.09 -4.65
N LEU A 218 -15.42 -4.91 -4.12
CA LEU A 218 -15.21 -4.65 -2.69
C LEU A 218 -16.15 -5.52 -1.84
N LYS A 219 -17.39 -5.75 -2.28
CA LYS A 219 -18.30 -6.69 -1.60
C LYS A 219 -17.79 -8.13 -1.63
N GLU A 220 -17.25 -8.59 -2.76
CA GLU A 220 -16.60 -9.90 -2.87
C GLU A 220 -15.41 -10.01 -1.91
N PHE A 221 -14.52 -9.00 -1.87
CA PHE A 221 -13.44 -8.94 -0.90
C PHE A 221 -13.95 -9.01 0.55
N GLN A 222 -15.00 -8.26 0.89
CA GLN A 222 -15.64 -8.33 2.21
C GLN A 222 -16.24 -9.70 2.51
N SER A 223 -16.77 -10.40 1.50
CA SER A 223 -17.24 -11.77 1.63
C SER A 223 -16.09 -12.72 1.95
N SER A 224 -14.98 -12.66 1.20
CA SER A 224 -13.78 -13.46 1.47
C SER A 224 -13.24 -13.21 2.88
N ARG A 225 -13.19 -11.94 3.32
CA ARG A 225 -12.78 -11.56 4.68
C ARG A 225 -13.67 -12.18 5.76
N ARG A 226 -15.00 -12.12 5.59
CA ARG A 226 -15.96 -12.76 6.52
C ARG A 226 -15.84 -14.29 6.51
N GLN A 227 -15.54 -14.89 5.36
CA GLN A 227 -15.29 -16.33 5.27
C GLN A 227 -14.04 -16.71 6.07
N LEU A 228 -12.93 -15.96 5.93
CA LEU A 228 -11.72 -16.19 6.75
C LEU A 228 -12.00 -16.02 8.25
N ASP A 229 -12.73 -14.99 8.66
CA ASP A 229 -13.12 -14.81 10.06
C ASP A 229 -14.02 -15.95 10.57
N SER A 230 -14.95 -16.44 9.74
CA SER A 230 -15.73 -17.63 10.06
C SER A 230 -14.86 -18.88 10.22
N LEU A 231 -13.77 -19.00 9.46
CA LEU A 231 -12.80 -20.10 9.62
C LEU A 231 -12.00 -19.92 10.92
N CYS A 232 -11.64 -18.70 11.32
CA CYS A 232 -11.06 -18.42 12.64
C CYS A 232 -12.00 -18.85 13.78
N ASN A 233 -13.31 -18.58 13.66
CA ASN A 233 -14.29 -19.01 14.65
C ASN A 233 -14.42 -20.54 14.75
N GLN A 234 -14.33 -21.25 13.61
CA GLN A 234 -14.29 -22.72 13.61
C GLN A 234 -13.00 -23.26 14.23
N LEU A 235 -11.86 -22.65 13.88
CA LEU A 235 -10.56 -22.99 14.46
C LEU A 235 -10.53 -22.75 15.97
N TYR A 236 -11.09 -21.63 16.44
CA TYR A 236 -11.26 -21.33 17.87
C TYR A 236 -12.02 -22.44 18.59
N GLY A 237 -13.12 -22.94 18.01
CA GLY A 237 -13.89 -24.04 18.61
C GLY A 237 -13.08 -25.34 18.75
N ILE A 238 -12.26 -25.67 17.76
CA ILE A 238 -11.35 -26.84 17.80
C ILE A 238 -10.26 -26.63 18.86
N ILE A 239 -9.65 -25.44 18.90
CA ILE A 239 -8.62 -25.09 19.88
C ILE A 239 -9.20 -25.19 21.29
N GLN A 240 -10.32 -24.53 21.56
CA GLN A 240 -10.97 -24.53 22.87
C GLN A 240 -11.30 -25.95 23.34
N ALA A 241 -11.91 -26.77 22.48
CA ALA A 241 -12.23 -28.15 22.82
C ALA A 241 -10.98 -29.02 23.09
N SER A 242 -9.85 -28.67 22.47
CA SER A 242 -8.54 -29.32 22.69
C SER A 242 -7.88 -28.86 23.99
N CYS A 243 -7.99 -27.56 24.32
CA CYS A 243 -7.53 -26.99 25.58
C CYS A 243 -8.31 -27.57 26.77
N ASP A 244 -9.64 -27.67 26.68
CA ASP A 244 -10.51 -28.25 27.71
C ASP A 244 -10.14 -29.71 28.07
N ARG A 245 -9.44 -30.39 27.16
CA ARG A 245 -8.97 -31.78 27.32
C ARG A 245 -7.48 -31.90 27.65
N GLY A 246 -6.77 -30.78 27.80
CA GLY A 246 -5.34 -30.73 28.08
C GLY A 246 -4.48 -31.22 26.92
N PHE A 247 -4.96 -31.09 25.67
CA PHE A 247 -4.16 -31.44 24.48
C PHE A 247 -3.41 -30.25 23.92
N LEU A 248 -3.91 -29.03 24.11
CA LEU A 248 -3.31 -27.78 23.63
C LEU A 248 -3.22 -26.76 24.77
N PRO A 249 -2.19 -25.89 24.78
CA PRO A 249 -2.10 -24.75 25.69
C PRO A 249 -3.16 -23.68 25.35
N ASN A 250 -3.55 -22.91 26.36
CA ASN A 250 -4.52 -21.81 26.20
C ASN A 250 -3.99 -20.64 25.35
N SER A 251 -2.67 -20.51 25.15
CA SER A 251 -2.07 -19.46 24.33
C SER A 251 -2.61 -19.45 22.89
N PHE A 252 -2.93 -20.62 22.32
CA PHE A 252 -3.50 -20.72 20.98
C PHE A 252 -4.88 -20.05 20.84
N ILE A 253 -5.61 -19.89 21.95
CA ILE A 253 -6.89 -19.15 21.98
C ILE A 253 -6.64 -17.66 21.73
N GLU A 254 -5.57 -17.11 22.32
CA GLU A 254 -5.16 -15.73 22.10
C GLU A 254 -4.65 -15.53 20.67
N ASP A 255 -3.88 -16.49 20.15
CA ASP A 255 -3.33 -16.46 18.79
C ASP A 255 -4.43 -16.35 17.72
N VAL A 256 -5.43 -17.24 17.78
CA VAL A 256 -6.56 -17.19 16.84
C VAL A 256 -7.41 -15.93 17.04
N GLY A 257 -7.53 -15.45 18.28
CA GLY A 257 -8.21 -14.20 18.61
C GLY A 257 -7.52 -12.99 17.96
N LYS A 258 -6.19 -12.92 18.00
CA LYS A 258 -5.39 -11.86 17.35
C LYS A 258 -5.57 -11.89 15.84
N ILE A 259 -5.55 -13.07 15.21
CA ILE A 259 -5.78 -13.22 13.77
C ILE A 259 -7.20 -12.75 13.40
N SER A 260 -8.21 -13.20 14.14
CA SER A 260 -9.61 -12.79 13.93
C SER A 260 -9.78 -11.28 14.09
N HIS A 261 -9.20 -10.68 15.13
CA HIS A 261 -9.25 -9.23 15.33
C HIS A 261 -8.61 -8.47 14.16
N LYS A 262 -7.42 -8.89 13.69
CA LYS A 262 -6.76 -8.31 12.51
C LYS A 262 -7.65 -8.36 11.27
N ILE A 263 -8.31 -9.51 11.03
CA ILE A 263 -9.23 -9.68 9.90
C ILE A 263 -10.44 -8.74 10.03
N GLN A 264 -11.03 -8.62 11.22
CA GLN A 264 -12.22 -7.81 11.47
C GLN A 264 -11.94 -6.30 11.44
N SER A 265 -10.79 -5.87 11.97
CA SER A 265 -10.40 -4.46 12.03
C SER A 265 -9.90 -3.91 10.71
N GLN A 266 -9.53 -4.77 9.75
CA GLN A 266 -8.96 -4.34 8.47
C GLN A 266 -9.87 -3.40 7.69
N ARG A 267 -9.34 -2.25 7.28
CA ARG A 267 -9.98 -1.24 6.42
C ARG A 267 -8.98 -0.73 5.40
N PHE A 268 -9.46 -0.37 4.21
CA PHE A 268 -8.66 0.35 3.22
C PHE A 268 -8.67 1.84 3.56
N ARG A 269 -7.51 2.47 3.72
CA ARG A 269 -7.40 3.90 4.01
C ARG A 269 -7.03 4.64 2.72
N VAL A 270 -7.86 5.62 2.36
CA VAL A 270 -7.68 6.44 1.15
C VAL A 270 -7.52 7.91 1.56
N ALA A 271 -6.33 8.47 1.40
CA ALA A 271 -6.05 9.86 1.74
C ALA A 271 -6.35 10.79 0.56
N VAL A 272 -6.97 11.94 0.80
CA VAL A 272 -7.18 12.99 -0.20
C VAL A 272 -6.24 14.15 0.07
N VAL A 273 -5.40 14.47 -0.91
CA VAL A 273 -4.29 15.41 -0.78
C VAL A 273 -4.30 16.42 -1.93
N GLY A 274 -3.87 17.65 -1.66
CA GLY A 274 -3.73 18.70 -2.67
C GLY A 274 -3.76 20.09 -2.05
N GLU A 275 -3.48 21.11 -2.83
CA GLU A 275 -3.52 22.51 -2.36
C GLU A 275 -4.95 22.99 -2.04
N PHE A 276 -5.04 24.16 -1.42
CA PHE A 276 -6.31 24.83 -1.16
C PHE A 276 -7.13 25.05 -2.45
N SER A 277 -8.46 24.96 -2.34
CA SER A 277 -9.39 25.21 -3.45
C SER A 277 -9.27 24.30 -4.69
N GLN A 278 -8.55 23.16 -4.61
CA GLN A 278 -8.54 22.16 -5.69
C GLN A 278 -9.77 21.24 -5.74
N GLY A 279 -10.76 21.51 -4.87
CA GLY A 279 -12.04 20.82 -4.87
C GLY A 279 -12.03 19.50 -4.08
N LYS A 280 -11.12 19.34 -3.10
CA LYS A 280 -11.09 18.18 -2.17
C LYS A 280 -12.45 17.91 -1.52
N SER A 281 -13.03 18.92 -0.85
CA SER A 281 -14.36 18.78 -0.23
C SER A 281 -15.47 18.49 -1.24
N THR A 282 -15.36 19.02 -2.47
CA THR A 282 -16.30 18.71 -3.56
C THR A 282 -16.16 17.28 -4.05
N LEU A 283 -14.93 16.76 -4.15
CA LEU A 283 -14.65 15.36 -4.47
C LEU A 283 -15.24 14.44 -3.40
N LEU A 284 -15.02 14.75 -2.12
CA LEU A 284 -15.60 14.00 -1.00
C LEU A 284 -17.13 13.99 -1.07
N ASN A 285 -17.75 15.14 -1.33
CA ASN A 285 -19.20 15.21 -1.54
C ASN A 285 -19.66 14.39 -2.76
N ALA A 286 -18.90 14.41 -3.85
CA ALA A 286 -19.21 13.59 -5.03
C ALA A 286 -19.09 12.09 -4.76
N LEU A 287 -18.10 11.67 -3.95
CA LEU A 287 -17.95 10.29 -3.47
C LEU A 287 -19.06 9.90 -2.50
N LEU A 288 -19.53 10.84 -1.66
CA LEU A 288 -20.65 10.67 -0.73
C LEU A 288 -22.00 10.63 -1.45
N GLY A 289 -22.12 11.26 -2.62
CA GLY A 289 -23.39 11.47 -3.32
C GLY A 289 -24.29 12.55 -2.70
N GLU A 290 -23.84 13.22 -1.63
CA GLU A 290 -24.52 14.33 -0.97
C GLU A 290 -23.56 15.44 -0.49
N GLU A 291 -24.07 16.66 -0.34
CA GLU A 291 -23.30 17.81 0.15
C GLU A 291 -23.16 17.78 1.68
N LEU A 292 -22.11 17.11 2.16
CA LEU A 292 -21.81 16.94 3.59
C LEU A 292 -20.63 17.79 4.04
N GLN A 293 -19.51 17.66 3.33
CA GLN A 293 -18.29 18.40 3.59
C GLN A 293 -18.52 19.89 3.25
N PRO A 294 -18.18 20.82 4.15
CA PRO A 294 -18.35 22.24 3.90
C PRO A 294 -17.47 22.68 2.71
N VAL A 295 -18.10 23.13 1.62
CA VAL A 295 -17.38 23.71 0.47
C VAL A 295 -17.30 25.22 0.69
N ARG A 296 -16.13 25.73 1.10
CA ARG A 296 -15.89 27.20 1.20
C ARG A 296 -14.65 27.61 0.41
N ALA A 297 -14.67 28.87 -0.04
CA ALA A 297 -13.53 29.56 -0.64
C ALA A 297 -12.48 30.02 0.39
N ILE A 298 -12.63 29.59 1.65
CA ILE A 298 -11.74 29.81 2.80
C ILE A 298 -11.29 28.41 3.30
N PRO A 299 -10.07 28.22 3.83
CA PRO A 299 -9.59 26.94 4.36
C PRO A 299 -10.63 26.19 5.21
N CYS A 300 -10.92 24.95 4.82
CA CYS A 300 -12.04 24.16 5.33
C CYS A 300 -11.63 23.00 6.23
N SER A 301 -10.33 22.71 6.39
CA SER A 301 -9.82 21.57 7.14
C SER A 301 -8.59 22.00 7.91
N GLY A 302 -8.75 22.07 9.23
CA GLY A 302 -7.63 22.16 10.16
C GLY A 302 -7.32 20.81 10.81
N THR A 303 -8.35 20.01 11.09
CA THR A 303 -8.23 18.72 11.77
C THR A 303 -8.46 17.58 10.77
N ILE A 304 -7.76 16.45 10.96
CA ILE A 304 -7.98 15.23 10.16
C ILE A 304 -9.46 14.86 10.25
N THR A 305 -10.10 14.71 9.09
CA THR A 305 -11.47 14.23 9.01
C THR A 305 -11.49 12.87 8.32
N THR A 306 -11.99 11.87 9.03
CA THR A 306 -12.13 10.51 8.49
C THR A 306 -13.60 10.22 8.22
N LEU A 307 -13.93 9.95 6.96
CA LEU A 307 -15.25 9.49 6.55
C LEU A 307 -15.24 7.96 6.50
N ARG A 308 -16.15 7.34 7.24
CA ARG A 308 -16.32 5.89 7.26
C ARG A 308 -17.79 5.47 7.30
N TYR A 309 -18.04 4.20 7.07
CA TYR A 309 -19.38 3.65 7.23
C TYR A 309 -19.78 3.58 8.70
N GLY A 310 -21.04 3.89 9.00
CA GLY A 310 -21.67 3.57 10.27
C GLY A 310 -23.18 3.42 10.10
N ASP A 311 -23.81 2.66 10.99
CA ASP A 311 -25.24 2.29 10.86
C ASP A 311 -26.18 3.48 11.02
N ARG A 312 -25.69 4.59 11.57
CA ARG A 312 -26.40 5.86 11.69
C ARG A 312 -25.47 7.01 11.34
N LYS A 313 -26.07 8.13 10.94
CA LYS A 313 -25.36 9.39 10.71
C LYS A 313 -24.93 9.99 12.04
N GLN A 314 -23.63 10.00 12.31
CA GLN A 314 -23.08 10.58 13.53
C GLN A 314 -21.68 11.15 13.28
N VAL A 315 -21.26 12.07 14.15
CA VAL A 315 -19.90 12.59 14.14
C VAL A 315 -19.27 12.35 15.49
N ILE A 316 -18.11 11.71 15.49
CA ILE A 316 -17.34 11.41 16.69
C ILE A 316 -16.11 12.30 16.68
N CYS A 317 -15.95 13.11 17.72
CA CYS A 317 -14.76 13.90 17.96
C CYS A 317 -13.83 13.11 18.87
N ARG A 318 -12.67 12.69 18.35
CA ARG A 318 -11.60 12.08 19.14
C ARG A 318 -10.61 13.16 19.54
N TYR A 319 -10.30 13.20 20.82
CA TYR A 319 -9.35 14.11 21.43
C TYR A 319 -8.00 13.43 21.63
N LYS A 320 -6.93 14.23 21.68
CA LYS A 320 -5.54 13.76 21.86
C LYS A 320 -5.32 13.07 23.21
N ASP A 321 -6.16 13.32 24.21
CA ASP A 321 -6.17 12.66 25.53
C ASP A 321 -6.88 11.30 25.52
N GLY A 322 -7.34 10.83 24.34
CA GLY A 322 -8.08 9.58 24.17
C GLY A 322 -9.60 9.71 24.40
N ARG A 323 -10.10 10.86 24.85
CA ARG A 323 -11.54 11.11 25.02
C ARG A 323 -12.25 11.06 23.67
N GLN A 324 -13.46 10.51 23.65
CA GLN A 324 -14.33 10.53 22.47
C GLN A 324 -15.71 11.07 22.86
N GLU A 325 -16.26 11.93 22.02
CA GLU A 325 -17.62 12.44 22.20
C GLU A 325 -18.38 12.48 20.86
N GLU A 326 -19.67 12.17 20.90
CA GLU A 326 -20.55 12.39 19.75
C GLU A 326 -20.93 13.88 19.69
N ILE A 327 -20.65 14.52 18.55
CA ILE A 327 -20.96 15.94 18.31
C ILE A 327 -22.05 16.08 17.24
N SER A 328 -22.78 17.19 17.29
CA SER A 328 -23.79 17.48 16.26
C SER A 328 -23.15 17.79 14.89
N VAL A 329 -23.91 17.64 13.79
CA VAL A 329 -23.42 18.01 12.44
C VAL A 329 -23.11 19.52 12.34
N GLU A 330 -23.81 20.35 13.11
CA GLU A 330 -23.58 21.80 13.16
C GLU A 330 -22.27 22.12 13.90
N GLU A 331 -22.04 21.43 15.01
CA GLU A 331 -20.78 21.50 15.75
C GLU A 331 -19.63 20.92 14.94
N TYR A 332 -19.83 19.83 14.22
CA TYR A 332 -18.89 19.30 13.24
C TYR A 332 -18.55 20.33 12.17
N LYS A 333 -19.54 20.96 11.53
CA LYS A 333 -19.29 22.01 10.54
C LYS A 333 -18.52 23.18 11.14
N THR A 334 -18.66 23.44 12.44
CA THR A 334 -17.94 24.50 13.15
C THR A 334 -16.52 24.07 13.55
N LYS A 335 -16.32 22.83 14.02
CA LYS A 335 -15.03 22.27 14.41
C LYS A 335 -14.16 21.87 13.21
N ALA A 336 -14.79 21.43 12.12
CA ALA A 336 -14.12 21.11 10.85
C ALA A 336 -13.80 22.38 10.05
N SER A 337 -14.71 23.38 10.01
CA SER A 337 -14.47 24.62 9.27
C SER A 337 -13.69 25.64 10.09
N ILE A 338 -12.78 26.37 9.43
CA ILE A 338 -12.13 27.52 10.05
C ILE A 338 -13.10 28.74 10.06
N PRO A 339 -13.26 29.48 11.18
CA PRO A 339 -14.15 30.65 11.25
C PRO A 339 -13.78 31.78 10.28
N LYS A 340 -14.79 32.51 9.77
CA LYS A 340 -14.63 33.63 8.79
C LYS A 340 -13.72 34.78 9.27
N ALA A 341 -13.60 35.00 10.59
CA ALA A 341 -12.74 36.03 11.16
C ALA A 341 -11.25 35.62 11.23
N ALA A 342 -11.00 34.32 11.37
CA ALA A 342 -9.68 33.68 11.37
C ALA A 342 -9.13 33.51 9.94
N ALA A 343 -10.00 33.45 8.93
CA ALA A 343 -9.63 33.45 7.52
C ALA A 343 -8.85 34.70 7.05
N VAL A 344 -8.99 35.80 7.80
CA VAL A 344 -8.47 37.13 7.47
C VAL A 344 -7.38 37.59 8.46
N ASN A 345 -7.22 36.93 9.62
CA ASN A 345 -6.17 37.22 10.59
C ASN A 345 -5.57 35.90 11.13
N ASN A 346 -4.26 35.71 10.93
CA ASN A 346 -3.28 34.88 11.65
C ASN A 346 -3.67 33.43 12.04
N TYR A 347 -2.96 32.48 11.42
CA TYR A 347 -3.39 31.12 11.09
C TYR A 347 -2.77 29.97 11.91
N GLY A 348 -2.02 30.23 12.99
CA GLY A 348 -1.46 29.16 13.85
C GLY A 348 -2.41 28.74 14.99
N ASP A 349 -3.16 29.72 15.51
CA ASP A 349 -3.61 29.74 16.91
C ASP A 349 -4.77 28.85 17.33
N GLU A 350 -5.52 28.29 16.40
CA GLU A 350 -6.68 27.43 16.75
C GLU A 350 -6.42 25.94 16.52
N LEU A 351 -5.33 25.60 15.81
CA LEU A 351 -5.10 24.24 15.32
C LEU A 351 -4.10 23.45 16.14
N ALA A 352 -3.06 24.13 16.58
CA ALA A 352 -2.12 23.58 17.53
C ALA A 352 -2.70 23.49 18.96
N SER A 353 -3.62 24.39 19.32
CA SER A 353 -4.39 24.35 20.58
C SER A 353 -5.62 23.45 20.49
N SER A 354 -5.92 22.89 19.31
CA SER A 354 -7.02 21.96 19.20
C SER A 354 -6.67 20.71 19.99
N GLU A 355 -7.46 20.43 21.03
CA GLU A 355 -7.46 19.15 21.73
C GLU A 355 -7.91 18.01 20.80
N ILE A 356 -8.46 18.33 19.63
CA ILE A 356 -9.02 17.36 18.69
C ILE A 356 -7.90 16.69 17.90
N GLU A 357 -7.84 15.36 18.00
CA GLU A 357 -6.97 14.49 17.22
C GLU A 357 -7.60 14.19 15.85
N GLU A 358 -8.87 13.79 15.83
CA GLU A 358 -9.55 13.32 14.64
C GLU A 358 -11.06 13.58 14.72
N LEU A 359 -11.65 14.00 13.60
CA LEU A 359 -13.11 14.06 13.44
C LEU A 359 -13.55 12.89 12.56
N ILE A 360 -14.31 11.97 13.15
CA ILE A 360 -14.81 10.78 12.45
C ILE A 360 -16.25 11.02 12.07
N PHE A 361 -16.53 11.02 10.77
CA PHE A 361 -17.86 11.13 10.22
C PHE A 361 -18.36 9.77 9.76
N GLU A 362 -19.39 9.26 10.44
CA GLU A 362 -20.03 8.00 10.09
C GLU A 362 -21.31 8.24 9.30
N HIS A 363 -21.44 7.56 8.17
CA HIS A 363 -22.62 7.67 7.31
C HIS A 363 -23.11 6.30 6.82
N PRO A 364 -24.42 6.03 6.87
CA PRO A 364 -24.97 4.75 6.41
C PRO A 364 -25.01 4.64 4.88
N ASP A 365 -25.14 5.75 4.14
CA ASP A 365 -25.27 5.74 2.67
C ASP A 365 -23.94 5.89 1.92
N LEU A 366 -22.81 5.80 2.63
CA LEU A 366 -21.48 5.82 2.04
C LEU A 366 -21.18 4.49 1.33
N GLU A 367 -21.58 4.33 0.07
CA GLU A 367 -21.47 3.06 -0.66
C GLU A 367 -20.03 2.54 -0.79
N LEU A 368 -19.05 3.42 -1.03
CA LEU A 368 -17.65 3.03 -1.04
C LEU A 368 -17.20 2.55 0.36
N CYS A 369 -17.60 3.25 1.43
CA CYS A 369 -17.19 2.90 2.79
C CYS A 369 -17.94 1.71 3.38
N LYS A 370 -19.17 1.41 2.92
CA LYS A 370 -19.93 0.19 3.29
C LYS A 370 -19.09 -1.06 3.10
N SER A 371 -18.18 -1.01 2.13
CA SER A 371 -17.33 -2.13 1.78
C SER A 371 -15.92 -2.05 2.39
N GLY A 372 -15.79 -1.36 3.53
CA GLY A 372 -14.57 -1.35 4.35
C GLY A 372 -13.49 -0.36 3.91
N VAL A 373 -13.89 0.74 3.27
CA VAL A 373 -13.01 1.85 2.90
C VAL A 373 -13.20 3.03 3.85
N GLU A 374 -12.12 3.66 4.29
CA GLU A 374 -12.11 4.92 5.02
C GLU A 374 -11.47 5.99 4.15
N ILE A 375 -12.16 7.12 4.00
CA ILE A 375 -11.66 8.25 3.22
C ILE A 375 -11.19 9.32 4.19
N ILE A 376 -9.94 9.74 4.06
CA ILE A 376 -9.33 10.67 4.99
C ILE A 376 -9.07 11.98 4.27
N ASP A 377 -9.71 13.05 4.73
CA ASP A 377 -9.43 14.40 4.30
C ASP A 377 -8.24 14.93 5.11
N SER A 378 -7.09 15.10 4.45
CA SER A 378 -5.92 15.68 5.10
C SER A 378 -6.03 17.22 5.11
N PRO A 379 -5.58 17.88 6.18
CA PRO A 379 -5.28 19.31 6.09
C PRO A 379 -4.24 19.57 4.98
N GLY A 380 -4.29 20.73 4.34
CA GLY A 380 -3.43 21.03 3.19
C GLY A 380 -1.93 20.96 3.53
N LEU A 381 -1.18 20.19 2.75
CA LEU A 381 0.29 20.24 2.73
C LEU A 381 0.74 21.61 2.18
N ASN A 382 1.87 22.13 2.66
CA ASN A 382 2.49 23.41 2.25
C ASN A 382 1.78 24.71 2.71
N GLU A 383 0.88 24.64 3.70
CA GLU A 383 0.23 25.81 4.29
C GLU A 383 0.77 26.19 5.69
N HIS A 384 1.08 25.20 6.54
CA HIS A 384 1.64 25.37 7.89
C HIS A 384 2.48 24.15 8.29
N PRO A 385 3.64 24.30 8.96
CA PRO A 385 4.51 23.18 9.37
C PRO A 385 3.76 22.05 10.10
N ASP A 386 2.90 22.39 11.06
CA ASP A 386 2.12 21.40 11.82
C ASP A 386 1.16 20.58 10.95
N ARG A 387 0.57 21.20 9.90
CA ARG A 387 -0.33 20.50 8.96
C ARG A 387 0.43 19.56 8.05
N THR A 388 1.66 19.94 7.70
CA THR A 388 2.56 19.10 6.90
C THR A 388 2.91 17.83 7.65
N ALA A 389 3.36 17.94 8.91
CA ALA A 389 3.71 16.77 9.74
C ALA A 389 2.53 15.80 9.96
N ILE A 390 1.31 16.33 10.16
CA ILE A 390 0.08 15.53 10.29
C ILE A 390 -0.19 14.75 8.99
N THR A 391 -0.04 15.40 7.83
CA THR A 391 -0.31 14.76 6.54
C THR A 391 0.77 13.74 6.15
N GLU A 392 2.03 14.00 6.48
CA GLU A 392 3.12 13.02 6.28
C GLU A 392 2.89 11.73 7.09
N ARG A 393 2.44 11.87 8.34
CA ARG A 393 2.07 10.71 9.18
C ARG A 393 0.93 9.93 8.56
N LEU A 394 -0.09 10.64 8.06
CA LEU A 394 -1.25 10.02 7.43
C LEU A 394 -0.87 9.20 6.19
N LEU A 395 0.04 9.73 5.36
CA LEU A 395 0.41 9.12 4.08
C LEU A 395 1.16 7.78 4.23
N LYS A 396 1.85 7.55 5.35
CA LYS A 396 2.56 6.29 5.62
C LYS A 396 1.61 5.11 5.85
N ASP A 397 0.45 5.38 6.47
CA ASP A 397 -0.53 4.36 6.85
C ASP A 397 -1.72 4.30 5.88
N THR A 398 -1.53 4.75 4.65
CA THR A 398 -2.57 4.89 3.62
C THR A 398 -2.36 3.86 2.50
N ASP A 399 -3.43 3.16 2.10
CA ASP A 399 -3.40 2.22 0.98
C ASP A 399 -3.39 2.93 -0.38
N ALA A 400 -4.10 4.06 -0.50
CA ALA A 400 -4.15 4.90 -1.70
C ALA A 400 -4.14 6.40 -1.38
N ALA A 401 -3.27 7.18 -2.03
CA ALA A 401 -3.25 8.64 -1.96
C ALA A 401 -3.87 9.24 -3.22
N LEU A 402 -4.87 10.12 -3.07
CA LEU A 402 -5.53 10.85 -4.15
C LEU A 402 -5.01 12.29 -4.18
N PHE A 403 -4.11 12.59 -5.10
CA PHE A 403 -3.58 13.94 -5.31
C PHE A 403 -4.45 14.73 -6.29
N LEU A 404 -5.01 15.86 -5.86
CA LEU A 404 -5.88 16.71 -6.68
C LEU A 404 -5.12 17.94 -7.23
N THR A 405 -5.29 18.19 -8.53
CA THR A 405 -4.82 19.40 -9.22
C THR A 405 -5.92 20.03 -10.08
N ASN A 406 -5.77 21.30 -10.43
CA ASN A 406 -6.74 22.06 -11.21
C ASN A 406 -6.50 21.94 -12.72
N ALA A 407 -7.52 21.60 -13.51
CA ALA A 407 -7.43 21.62 -14.98
C ALA A 407 -7.08 23.02 -15.53
N SER A 408 -7.71 24.07 -15.00
CA SER A 408 -7.50 25.45 -15.50
C SER A 408 -6.17 26.07 -15.09
N ARG A 409 -5.51 25.50 -14.07
CA ARG A 409 -4.20 25.92 -13.55
C ARG A 409 -3.39 24.68 -13.20
N LEU A 410 -2.99 23.94 -14.23
CA LEU A 410 -2.34 22.65 -14.07
C LEU A 410 -0.95 22.78 -13.42
N LEU A 411 -0.76 22.08 -12.30
CA LEU A 411 0.50 21.90 -11.57
C LEU A 411 1.37 23.18 -11.49
N PRO A 412 0.94 24.20 -10.73
CA PRO A 412 1.82 25.30 -10.32
C PRO A 412 3.06 24.77 -9.59
N GLU A 413 4.12 25.57 -9.48
CA GLU A 413 5.41 25.10 -8.95
C GLU A 413 5.30 24.48 -7.54
N LYS A 414 4.47 25.07 -6.68
CA LYS A 414 4.19 24.54 -5.34
C LYS A 414 3.46 23.19 -5.35
N GLU A 415 2.60 22.92 -6.33
CA GLU A 415 1.96 21.60 -6.48
C GLU A 415 2.95 20.55 -7.01
N LYS A 416 3.93 20.95 -7.83
CA LYS A 416 4.99 20.05 -8.29
C LYS A 416 5.93 19.65 -7.16
N GLU A 417 6.29 20.58 -6.28
CA GLU A 417 7.03 20.28 -5.05
C GLU A 417 6.20 19.32 -4.20
N LEU A 418 4.92 19.65 -4.03
CA LEU A 418 4.02 18.88 -3.18
C LEU A 418 3.86 17.42 -3.62
N ILE A 419 3.61 17.17 -4.90
CA ILE A 419 3.44 15.80 -5.40
C ILE A 419 4.74 14.97 -5.26
N GLN A 420 5.92 15.60 -5.31
CA GLN A 420 7.19 14.93 -5.05
C GLN A 420 7.34 14.56 -3.58
N ASP A 421 6.88 15.41 -2.67
CA ASP A 421 6.90 15.09 -1.24
C ASP A 421 5.90 13.99 -0.90
N VAL A 422 4.68 14.06 -1.43
CA VAL A 422 3.70 12.96 -1.32
C VAL A 422 4.30 11.66 -1.86
N ARG A 423 4.94 11.71 -3.04
CA ARG A 423 5.63 10.57 -3.64
C ARG A 423 6.67 9.98 -2.68
N LYS A 424 7.59 10.81 -2.15
CA LYS A 424 8.61 10.35 -1.19
C LYS A 424 7.97 9.64 0.00
N GLN A 425 6.91 10.20 0.57
CA GLN A 425 6.27 9.61 1.75
C GLN A 425 5.63 8.25 1.44
N VAL A 426 4.94 8.11 0.29
CA VAL A 426 4.27 6.84 -0.07
C VAL A 426 5.22 5.77 -0.60
N THR A 427 6.46 6.11 -0.95
CA THR A 427 7.48 5.16 -1.41
C THR A 427 8.55 4.84 -0.36
N GLY A 428 8.42 5.32 0.88
CA GLY A 428 9.43 5.07 1.93
C GLY A 428 10.68 5.94 1.77
N ASN A 429 10.49 7.23 1.50
CA ASN A 429 11.51 8.28 1.35
C ASN A 429 12.44 8.13 0.12
N THR A 430 12.02 7.41 -0.93
CA THR A 430 12.79 7.26 -2.18
C THR A 430 12.06 7.82 -3.39
N THR A 431 12.77 8.55 -4.25
CA THR A 431 12.22 9.02 -5.55
C THR A 431 12.67 8.14 -6.72
N LYS A 432 13.33 7.00 -6.45
CA LYS A 432 13.87 6.12 -7.50
C LYS A 432 12.84 5.20 -8.15
N VAL A 433 11.70 4.99 -7.48
CA VAL A 433 10.62 4.09 -7.93
C VAL A 433 9.34 4.91 -8.09
N PRO A 434 8.45 4.57 -9.05
CA PRO A 434 7.13 5.17 -9.15
C PRO A 434 6.28 4.93 -7.90
N ALA A 435 5.43 5.90 -7.54
CA ALA A 435 4.48 5.72 -6.44
C ALA A 435 3.27 4.89 -6.91
N GLU A 436 3.26 3.60 -6.59
CA GLU A 436 2.19 2.68 -6.99
C GLU A 436 0.83 3.04 -6.39
N ASN A 437 0.84 3.66 -5.21
CA ASN A 437 -0.34 4.00 -4.41
C ASN A 437 -0.89 5.40 -4.68
N LEU A 438 -0.25 6.16 -5.57
CA LEU A 438 -0.61 7.53 -5.85
C LEU A 438 -1.52 7.60 -7.07
N PHE A 439 -2.66 8.26 -6.92
CA PHE A 439 -3.57 8.64 -8.00
C PHE A 439 -3.52 10.15 -8.19
N VAL A 440 -3.46 10.60 -9.43
CA VAL A 440 -3.50 12.01 -9.80
C VAL A 440 -4.86 12.32 -10.42
N LEU A 441 -5.62 13.20 -9.78
CA LEU A 441 -6.95 13.62 -10.19
C LEU A 441 -6.90 15.07 -10.70
N VAL A 442 -7.14 15.24 -12.01
CA VAL A 442 -7.30 16.54 -12.64
C VAL A 442 -8.76 16.95 -12.55
N ASN A 443 -9.07 17.85 -11.62
CA ASN A 443 -10.42 18.30 -11.36
C ASN A 443 -10.76 19.55 -12.18
N PHE A 444 -12.04 19.94 -12.24
CA PHE A 444 -12.54 21.11 -12.98
C PHE A 444 -12.45 21.00 -14.52
N MET A 445 -12.48 19.78 -15.07
CA MET A 445 -12.50 19.58 -16.53
C MET A 445 -13.75 20.17 -17.20
N ASP A 446 -14.82 20.46 -16.44
CA ASP A 446 -16.02 21.16 -16.89
C ASP A 446 -15.82 22.64 -17.19
N LEU A 447 -14.69 23.23 -16.77
CA LEU A 447 -14.36 24.63 -17.04
C LEU A 447 -13.57 24.81 -18.34
N LEU A 448 -13.20 23.73 -19.03
CA LEU A 448 -12.50 23.79 -20.31
C LEU A 448 -13.51 23.76 -21.46
N ASP A 449 -13.58 24.89 -22.19
CA ASP A 449 -14.59 25.14 -23.23
C ASP A 449 -14.29 24.40 -24.55
N THR A 450 -13.02 24.09 -24.84
CA THR A 450 -12.62 23.45 -26.10
C THR A 450 -11.95 22.10 -25.89
N GLU A 451 -12.06 21.20 -26.87
CA GLU A 451 -11.35 19.91 -26.85
C GLU A 451 -9.83 20.06 -27.03
N GLU A 452 -9.38 21.15 -27.66
CA GLU A 452 -7.96 21.49 -27.76
C GLU A 452 -7.37 21.80 -26.38
N ASP A 453 -8.06 22.61 -25.56
CA ASP A 453 -7.64 22.89 -24.18
C ASP A 453 -7.57 21.61 -23.32
N ARG A 454 -8.51 20.67 -23.53
CA ARG A 454 -8.52 19.38 -22.82
C ARG A 454 -7.34 18.50 -23.22
N GLN A 455 -6.99 18.48 -24.52
CA GLN A 455 -5.83 17.77 -25.03
C GLN A 455 -4.52 18.38 -24.51
N ASP A 456 -4.40 19.70 -24.49
CA ASP A 456 -3.24 20.41 -23.96
C ASP A 456 -2.99 20.12 -22.47
N VAL A 457 -4.06 20.15 -21.66
CA VAL A 457 -3.98 19.78 -20.23
C VAL A 457 -3.56 18.32 -20.06
N THR A 458 -4.12 17.42 -20.88
CA THR A 458 -3.79 15.99 -20.85
C THR A 458 -2.32 15.77 -21.18
N GLN A 459 -1.84 16.36 -22.29
CA GLN A 459 -0.47 16.22 -22.75
C GLN A 459 0.52 16.80 -21.74
N ARG A 460 0.25 17.99 -21.21
CA ARG A 460 1.14 18.63 -20.22
C ARG A 460 1.24 17.83 -18.92
N LEU A 461 0.16 17.19 -18.47
CA LEU A 461 0.22 16.32 -17.30
C LEU A 461 0.95 15.02 -17.62
N GLU A 462 0.67 14.39 -18.76
CA GLU A 462 1.35 13.18 -19.20
C GLU A 462 2.85 13.42 -19.33
N ASP A 463 3.26 14.55 -19.91
CA ASP A 463 4.65 14.97 -19.96
C ASP A 463 5.22 15.07 -18.53
N PHE A 464 4.60 15.82 -17.62
CA PHE A 464 5.13 15.94 -16.25
C PHE A 464 5.25 14.60 -15.49
N VAL A 465 4.25 13.74 -15.62
CA VAL A 465 4.21 12.44 -14.94
C VAL A 465 5.20 11.45 -15.56
N THR A 466 5.47 11.56 -16.87
CA THR A 466 6.27 10.60 -17.66
C THR A 466 7.71 11.07 -17.90
N SER A 467 7.97 12.39 -17.95
CA SER A 467 9.16 12.93 -18.62
C SER A 467 10.44 12.98 -17.79
N GLU A 468 10.43 12.77 -16.46
CA GLU A 468 11.70 12.83 -15.71
C GLU A 468 11.94 11.83 -14.58
N ASN A 469 10.97 11.04 -14.10
CA ASN A 469 11.20 9.94 -13.13
C ASN A 469 9.87 9.22 -12.79
N LEU A 470 9.01 8.87 -13.78
CA LEU A 470 7.71 8.16 -13.61
C LEU A 470 7.08 8.34 -12.21
N ILE A 471 6.38 9.45 -11.97
CA ILE A 471 5.81 9.74 -10.64
C ILE A 471 4.79 8.66 -10.24
N VAL A 472 3.99 8.19 -11.21
CA VAL A 472 3.05 7.07 -11.07
C VAL A 472 3.33 6.02 -12.14
N PRO A 473 3.03 4.72 -11.88
CA PRO A 473 3.46 3.62 -12.75
C PRO A 473 2.66 3.47 -14.05
N SER A 474 1.46 4.04 -14.16
CA SER A 474 0.61 3.87 -15.35
C SER A 474 -0.39 5.01 -15.55
N LYS A 475 -0.92 5.13 -16.78
CA LYS A 475 -2.02 6.06 -17.10
C LYS A 475 -3.30 5.76 -16.29
N ASN A 476 -3.49 4.53 -15.79
CA ASN A 476 -4.65 4.16 -14.97
C ASN A 476 -4.59 4.74 -13.53
N ARG A 477 -3.54 5.51 -13.21
CA ARG A 477 -3.44 6.32 -11.99
C ARG A 477 -3.77 7.80 -12.23
N VAL A 478 -4.01 8.21 -13.47
CA VAL A 478 -4.31 9.59 -13.84
C VAL A 478 -5.75 9.66 -14.33
N HIS A 479 -6.58 10.50 -13.69
CA HIS A 479 -7.98 10.64 -14.07
C HIS A 479 -8.39 12.11 -14.20
N TYR A 480 -9.15 12.38 -15.26
CA TYR A 480 -9.68 13.70 -15.60
C TYR A 480 -11.16 13.74 -15.22
N ILE A 481 -11.50 14.54 -14.21
CA ILE A 481 -12.83 14.54 -13.59
C ILE A 481 -13.41 15.94 -13.45
N SER A 482 -14.73 15.99 -13.26
CA SER A 482 -15.39 17.13 -12.62
C SER A 482 -16.19 16.62 -11.43
N ALA A 483 -15.64 16.80 -10.23
CA ALA A 483 -16.33 16.41 -9.00
C ALA A 483 -17.68 17.14 -8.85
N LYS A 484 -17.74 18.42 -9.26
CA LYS A 484 -18.96 19.23 -9.19
C LYS A 484 -20.04 18.74 -10.14
N ALA A 485 -19.67 18.40 -11.39
CA ALA A 485 -20.62 17.86 -12.37
C ALA A 485 -21.11 16.46 -11.95
N ALA A 486 -20.21 15.62 -11.41
CA ALA A 486 -20.56 14.31 -10.87
C ALA A 486 -21.53 14.40 -9.69
N LEU A 487 -21.28 15.31 -8.74
CA LEU A 487 -22.19 15.59 -7.61
C LEU A 487 -23.59 16.04 -8.08
N LYS A 488 -23.65 16.86 -9.14
CA LYS A 488 -24.91 17.29 -9.77
C LYS A 488 -25.55 16.26 -10.69
N LYS A 489 -24.93 15.08 -10.86
CA LYS A 489 -25.36 13.99 -11.75
C LYS A 489 -25.52 14.43 -13.22
N GLN A 490 -24.56 15.21 -13.74
CA GLN A 490 -24.51 15.56 -15.17
C GLN A 490 -23.85 14.45 -15.99
N ASP A 491 -24.50 14.02 -17.07
CA ASP A 491 -24.20 12.77 -17.79
C ASP A 491 -22.76 12.66 -18.35
N GLU A 492 -22.19 13.73 -18.92
CA GLU A 492 -20.87 13.70 -19.58
C GLU A 492 -19.72 13.35 -18.61
N TYR A 493 -19.64 14.03 -17.47
CA TYR A 493 -18.55 13.85 -16.49
C TYR A 493 -18.81 12.72 -15.48
N LEU A 494 -20.04 12.22 -15.41
CA LEU A 494 -20.38 11.09 -14.55
C LEU A 494 -19.66 9.82 -15.00
N GLN A 495 -19.45 9.64 -16.32
CA GLN A 495 -18.71 8.49 -16.84
C GLN A 495 -17.24 8.52 -16.44
N SER A 496 -16.57 9.67 -16.59
CA SER A 496 -15.16 9.83 -16.18
C SER A 496 -14.98 9.66 -14.67
N PHE A 497 -15.93 10.16 -13.88
CA PHE A 497 -15.92 9.96 -12.43
C PHE A 497 -16.11 8.49 -12.05
N ARG A 498 -17.02 7.77 -12.74
CA ARG A 498 -17.20 6.32 -12.56
C ARG A 498 -15.95 5.53 -12.91
N ALA A 499 -15.28 5.88 -14.02
CA ALA A 499 -14.03 5.25 -14.43
C ALA A 499 -12.94 5.40 -13.36
N PHE A 500 -12.80 6.60 -12.78
CA PHE A 500 -11.94 6.82 -11.62
C PHE A 500 -12.32 5.91 -10.44
N THR A 501 -13.59 5.89 -10.03
CA THR A 501 -14.00 5.07 -8.88
C THR A 501 -13.80 3.57 -9.11
N GLN A 502 -13.95 3.10 -10.35
CA GLN A 502 -13.70 1.71 -10.72
C GLN A 502 -12.21 1.36 -10.72
N ALA A 503 -11.35 2.28 -11.18
CA ALA A 503 -9.90 2.10 -11.11
C ALA A 503 -9.41 2.06 -9.66
N LEU A 504 -9.95 2.94 -8.80
CA LEU A 504 -9.67 2.91 -7.36
C LEU A 504 -10.18 1.62 -6.71
N GLU A 505 -11.41 1.19 -7.02
CA GLU A 505 -11.95 -0.08 -6.53
C GLU A 505 -11.06 -1.26 -6.92
N GLN A 506 -10.68 -1.35 -8.20
CA GLN A 506 -9.81 -2.40 -8.71
C GLN A 506 -8.45 -2.41 -8.01
N PHE A 507 -7.85 -1.24 -7.82
CA PHE A 507 -6.58 -1.12 -7.10
C PHE A 507 -6.70 -1.65 -5.66
N LEU A 508 -7.72 -1.18 -4.93
CA LEU A 508 -7.94 -1.59 -3.54
C LEU A 508 -8.20 -3.09 -3.43
N THR A 509 -8.96 -3.70 -4.35
CA THR A 509 -9.30 -5.13 -4.24
C THR A 509 -8.24 -6.06 -4.81
N VAL A 510 -7.69 -5.73 -5.99
CA VAL A 510 -6.82 -6.65 -6.76
C VAL A 510 -5.36 -6.47 -6.39
N GLU A 511 -4.91 -5.23 -6.21
CA GLU A 511 -3.50 -4.95 -5.91
C GLU A 511 -3.27 -4.98 -4.39
N ARG A 512 -4.12 -4.29 -3.61
CA ARG A 512 -3.98 -4.22 -2.14
C ARG A 512 -4.68 -5.37 -1.43
N GLY A 513 -5.91 -5.69 -1.83
CA GLY A 513 -6.75 -6.66 -1.15
C GLY A 513 -6.26 -8.10 -1.25
N VAL A 514 -5.79 -8.53 -2.41
CA VAL A 514 -5.21 -9.88 -2.60
C VAL A 514 -4.03 -10.12 -1.66
N ILE A 515 -3.16 -9.12 -1.47
CA ILE A 515 -2.03 -9.21 -0.55
C ILE A 515 -2.53 -9.43 0.88
N GLN A 516 -3.55 -8.67 1.30
CA GLN A 516 -4.12 -8.78 2.65
C GLN A 516 -4.82 -10.13 2.89
N ILE A 517 -5.63 -10.60 1.93
CA ILE A 517 -6.32 -11.89 2.03
C ILE A 517 -5.32 -13.05 2.09
N ASN A 518 -4.29 -13.04 1.24
CA ASN A 518 -3.23 -14.04 1.27
C ASN A 518 -2.53 -14.08 2.63
N ARG A 519 -2.20 -12.90 3.17
CA ARG A 519 -1.56 -12.80 4.48
C ARG A 519 -2.42 -13.38 5.60
N PHE A 520 -3.71 -13.03 5.66
CA PHE A 520 -4.62 -13.63 6.65
C PHE A 520 -4.77 -15.13 6.48
N ALA A 521 -4.86 -15.62 5.24
CA ALA A 521 -4.92 -17.03 4.94
C ALA A 521 -3.64 -17.77 5.36
N ASP A 522 -2.47 -17.16 5.15
CA ASP A 522 -1.18 -17.70 5.56
C ASP A 522 -1.05 -17.73 7.08
N ASP A 523 -1.49 -16.69 7.80
CA ASP A 523 -1.53 -16.67 9.27
C ASP A 523 -2.41 -17.82 9.82
N ILE A 524 -3.61 -18.03 9.25
CA ILE A 524 -4.51 -19.13 9.64
C ILE A 524 -3.89 -20.49 9.36
N LYS A 525 -3.38 -20.71 8.13
CA LYS A 525 -2.77 -22.00 7.75
C LYS A 525 -1.53 -22.30 8.59
N GLY A 526 -0.74 -21.26 8.86
CA GLY A 526 0.40 -21.30 9.76
C GLY A 526 -0.04 -21.89 11.09
N LEU A 527 -0.97 -21.24 11.79
CA LEU A 527 -1.48 -21.67 13.09
C LEU A 527 -2.04 -23.11 13.08
N ILE A 528 -2.83 -23.47 12.05
CA ILE A 528 -3.37 -24.82 11.92
C ILE A 528 -2.26 -25.88 11.84
N LYS A 529 -1.17 -25.60 11.12
CA LYS A 529 -0.06 -26.56 10.96
C LYS A 529 0.55 -26.95 12.31
N ILE A 530 0.75 -26.01 13.22
CA ILE A 530 1.30 -26.30 14.56
C ILE A 530 0.31 -27.05 15.41
N ILE A 531 -0.96 -26.65 15.38
CA ILE A 531 -1.99 -27.36 16.13
C ILE A 531 -2.05 -28.82 15.70
N LEU A 532 -1.94 -29.09 14.38
CA LEU A 532 -1.84 -30.46 13.87
C LEU A 532 -0.62 -31.22 14.42
N GLU A 533 0.54 -30.58 14.50
CA GLU A 533 1.75 -31.16 15.07
C GLU A 533 1.58 -31.48 16.57
N GLU A 534 1.06 -30.55 17.37
CA GLU A 534 0.82 -30.75 18.82
C GLU A 534 -0.21 -31.84 19.10
N LEU A 535 -1.32 -31.85 18.35
CA LEU A 535 -2.33 -32.90 18.48
C LEU A 535 -1.77 -34.28 18.10
N GLN A 536 -0.96 -34.35 17.05
CA GLN A 536 -0.31 -35.59 16.65
C GLN A 536 0.64 -36.10 17.74
N GLN A 537 1.33 -35.21 18.43
CA GLN A 537 2.19 -35.58 19.56
C GLN A 537 1.40 -36.05 20.78
N ALA A 538 0.31 -35.37 21.15
CA ALA A 538 -0.58 -35.81 22.21
C ALA A 538 -1.10 -37.24 21.94
N LYS A 539 -1.40 -37.55 20.67
CA LYS A 539 -1.76 -38.92 20.24
C LYS A 539 -0.60 -39.91 20.40
N ASP A 540 0.62 -39.52 20.04
CA ASP A 540 1.81 -40.38 20.19
C ASP A 540 2.17 -40.65 21.67
N PHE A 541 1.88 -39.71 22.58
CA PHE A 541 1.90 -39.92 24.03
C PHE A 541 0.85 -40.95 24.48
N LEU A 542 -0.40 -40.83 24.00
CA LEU A 542 -1.46 -41.81 24.29
C LEU A 542 -1.15 -43.21 23.72
N ASP A 543 -0.41 -43.29 22.61
CA ASP A 543 0.11 -44.53 22.03
C ASP A 543 1.28 -45.13 22.85
N GLY A 544 1.85 -44.38 23.79
CA GLY A 544 3.04 -44.78 24.53
C GLY A 544 4.30 -44.85 23.65
N LYS A 545 4.27 -44.24 22.45
CA LYS A 545 5.44 -44.10 21.57
C LYS A 545 6.38 -43.03 22.10
N ILE A 546 5.83 -42.03 22.76
CA ILE A 546 6.54 -40.98 23.49
C ILE A 546 6.21 -41.17 24.96
N ALA A 547 7.25 -41.33 25.79
CA ALA A 547 7.13 -41.40 27.23
C ALA A 547 8.36 -40.72 27.83
N LEU A 548 8.14 -39.67 28.61
CA LEU A 548 9.23 -38.98 29.28
C LEU A 548 9.68 -39.82 30.49
N SER A 549 10.97 -40.12 30.54
CA SER A 549 11.62 -40.67 31.72
C SER A 549 11.64 -39.65 32.85
N GLN A 550 11.87 -40.11 34.09
CA GLN A 550 12.03 -39.20 35.23
C GLN A 550 13.13 -38.14 35.02
N ALA A 551 14.20 -38.51 34.30
CA ALA A 551 15.27 -37.59 33.96
C ALA A 551 14.81 -36.51 32.97
N GLU A 552 13.96 -36.86 32.00
CA GLU A 552 13.41 -35.91 31.03
C GLU A 552 12.36 -34.99 31.66
N THR A 553 11.48 -35.51 32.53
CA THR A 553 10.55 -34.67 33.31
C THR A 553 11.29 -33.65 34.17
N GLN A 554 12.38 -34.07 34.84
CA GLN A 554 13.23 -33.16 35.60
C GLN A 554 13.90 -32.11 34.70
N LYS A 555 14.34 -32.51 33.51
CA LYS A 555 14.91 -31.60 32.51
C LYS A 555 13.90 -30.55 32.05
N VAL A 556 12.64 -30.93 31.78
CA VAL A 556 11.57 -29.98 31.41
C VAL A 556 11.32 -28.95 32.52
N LEU A 557 11.25 -29.39 33.79
CA LEU A 557 11.08 -28.48 34.94
C LEU A 557 12.27 -27.51 35.09
N GLU A 558 13.50 -27.99 34.86
CA GLU A 558 14.68 -27.13 34.84
C GLU A 558 14.59 -26.08 33.73
N GLN A 559 14.14 -26.46 32.52
CA GLN A 559 13.94 -25.52 31.42
C GLN A 559 12.84 -24.49 31.66
N ILE A 560 11.73 -24.87 32.32
CA ILE A 560 10.70 -23.91 32.77
C ILE A 560 11.32 -22.90 33.76
N GLY A 561 12.11 -23.40 34.72
CA GLY A 561 12.81 -22.57 35.70
C GLY A 561 13.81 -21.61 35.05
N GLU A 562 14.57 -22.07 34.05
CA GLU A 562 15.48 -21.22 33.27
C GLU A 562 14.74 -20.16 32.45
N ALA A 563 13.65 -20.53 31.76
CA ALA A 563 12.85 -19.59 30.97
C ALA A 563 12.23 -18.50 31.87
N SER A 564 11.66 -18.89 33.01
CA SER A 564 11.09 -17.96 34.00
C SER A 564 12.18 -17.05 34.60
N GLY A 565 13.36 -17.59 34.87
CA GLY A 565 14.49 -16.78 35.35
C GLY A 565 14.99 -15.77 34.31
N ARG A 566 14.98 -16.14 33.02
CA ARG A 566 15.33 -15.24 31.91
C ARG A 566 14.27 -14.16 31.71
N ASP A 567 12.99 -14.48 31.84
CA ASP A 567 11.89 -13.49 31.80
C ASP A 567 12.09 -12.39 32.85
N VAL A 568 12.28 -12.78 34.11
CA VAL A 568 12.56 -11.84 35.21
C VAL A 568 13.82 -11.01 34.92
N LYS A 569 14.87 -11.64 34.37
CA LYS A 569 16.11 -10.93 34.01
C LYS A 569 15.87 -9.87 32.94
N VAL A 570 15.07 -10.18 31.90
CA VAL A 570 14.73 -9.23 30.84
C VAL A 570 13.95 -8.04 31.40
N ARG A 571 12.98 -8.28 32.29
CA ARG A 571 12.22 -7.19 32.95
C ARG A 571 13.10 -6.27 33.78
N ILE A 572 14.01 -6.83 34.57
CA ILE A 572 14.98 -6.02 35.36
C ILE A 572 15.86 -5.17 34.43
N LEU A 573 16.28 -5.71 33.28
CA LEU A 573 17.10 -4.98 32.32
C LEU A 573 16.31 -3.90 31.58
N TYR A 574 15.04 -4.15 31.27
CA TYR A 574 14.13 -3.13 30.77
C TYR A 574 14.03 -1.95 31.73
N ASP A 575 13.76 -2.20 33.02
CA ASP A 575 13.62 -1.12 34.01
C ASP A 575 14.93 -0.30 34.08
N GLN A 576 16.08 -0.98 34.10
CA GLN A 576 17.40 -0.33 34.15
C GLN A 576 17.71 0.50 32.90
N ILE A 577 17.41 -0.02 31.70
CA ILE A 577 17.68 0.70 30.45
C ILE A 577 16.70 1.86 30.28
N LEU A 578 15.44 1.68 30.67
CA LEU A 578 14.42 2.73 30.63
C LEU A 578 14.83 3.90 31.53
N ASP A 579 15.23 3.63 32.77
CA ASP A 579 15.72 4.68 33.68
C ASP A 579 16.92 5.44 33.09
N LEU A 580 17.87 4.72 32.49
CA LEU A 580 19.06 5.32 31.88
C LEU A 580 18.73 6.19 30.66
N VAL A 581 17.85 5.73 29.77
CA VAL A 581 17.50 6.49 28.56
C VAL A 581 16.70 7.75 28.92
N VAL A 582 15.82 7.67 29.91
CA VAL A 582 15.08 8.84 30.42
C VAL A 582 16.06 9.84 31.05
N GLU A 583 17.01 9.38 31.85
CA GLU A 583 18.04 10.24 32.46
C GLU A 583 18.91 10.92 31.39
N GLU A 584 19.38 10.18 30.39
CA GLU A 584 20.23 10.72 29.32
C GLU A 584 19.45 11.67 28.40
N THR A 585 18.19 11.36 28.11
CA THR A 585 17.29 12.24 27.34
C THR A 585 17.08 13.56 28.09
N ASN A 586 16.83 13.50 29.41
CA ASN A 586 16.69 14.71 30.23
C ASN A 586 17.97 15.55 30.23
N LYS A 587 19.15 14.93 30.35
CA LYS A 587 20.43 15.66 30.26
C LYS A 587 20.61 16.35 28.90
N SER A 588 20.36 15.63 27.80
CA SER A 588 20.48 16.16 26.44
C SER A 588 19.47 17.28 26.18
N TRP A 589 18.23 17.12 26.63
CA TRP A 589 17.18 18.12 26.53
C TRP A 589 17.57 19.42 27.21
N ASN A 590 18.03 19.34 28.47
CA ASN A 590 18.45 20.51 29.23
C ASN A 590 19.65 21.23 28.57
N GLN A 591 20.63 20.48 28.04
CA GLN A 591 21.76 21.07 27.32
C GLN A 591 21.34 21.76 26.01
N TRP A 592 20.39 21.18 25.28
CA TRP A 592 19.85 21.77 24.07
C TRP A 592 19.07 23.04 24.37
N ALA A 593 18.20 22.99 25.40
CA ALA A 593 17.34 24.09 25.83
C ALA A 593 18.14 25.28 26.35
N GLU A 594 19.22 25.05 27.12
CA GLU A 594 20.10 26.10 27.65
C GLU A 594 20.67 27.00 26.54
N LYS A 595 21.00 26.41 25.38
CA LYS A 595 21.60 27.13 24.24
C LYS A 595 20.58 27.54 23.17
N LEU A 596 19.30 27.23 23.36
CA LEU A 596 18.28 27.46 22.34
C LEU A 596 18.06 28.94 22.08
N GLU A 597 17.96 29.76 23.13
CA GLU A 597 17.76 31.21 22.99
C GLU A 597 18.88 31.86 22.18
N GLU A 598 20.14 31.45 22.40
CA GLU A 598 21.32 31.94 21.67
C GLU A 598 21.23 31.58 20.17
N ARG A 599 20.93 30.32 19.84
CA ARG A 599 20.81 29.87 18.44
C ARG A 599 19.63 30.56 17.73
N LEU A 600 18.50 30.73 18.41
CA LEU A 600 17.36 31.47 17.87
C LEU A 600 17.68 32.96 17.71
N ALA A 601 18.49 33.56 18.58
CA ALA A 601 18.92 34.96 18.44
C ALA A 601 19.73 35.14 17.14
N GLU A 602 20.67 34.24 16.88
CA GLU A 602 21.47 34.24 15.65
C GLU A 602 20.61 34.10 14.39
N LYS A 603 19.71 33.11 14.37
CA LYS A 603 18.76 32.92 13.25
C LYS A 603 17.84 34.11 13.07
N SER A 604 17.38 34.69 14.19
CA SER A 604 16.52 35.87 14.16
C SER A 604 17.16 37.02 13.41
N ALA A 605 18.49 37.21 13.45
CA ALA A 605 19.17 38.28 12.73
C ALA A 605 18.84 38.31 11.23
N TYR A 606 18.59 37.14 10.63
CA TYR A 606 18.29 37.00 9.20
C TYR A 606 16.81 37.12 8.84
N TRP A 607 15.92 37.17 9.83
CA TRP A 607 14.49 37.31 9.53
C TRP A 607 14.20 38.60 8.80
N SER A 608 13.36 38.50 7.77
CA SER A 608 12.96 39.60 6.92
C SER A 608 11.48 39.53 6.58
N SER A 609 10.88 40.65 6.19
CA SER A 609 9.49 40.72 5.75
C SER A 609 9.41 41.67 4.56
N GLU A 610 8.61 41.28 3.56
CA GLU A 610 8.31 42.12 2.39
C GLU A 610 7.34 43.26 2.75
N HIS A 611 6.62 43.13 3.87
CA HIS A 611 5.68 44.12 4.35
C HIS A 611 6.43 45.25 5.06
N THR A 612 6.46 46.44 4.46
CA THR A 612 7.12 47.63 5.02
C THR A 612 6.14 48.79 5.22
N GLY A 613 6.22 49.48 6.35
CA GLY A 613 5.43 50.70 6.64
C GLY A 613 4.41 50.60 7.78
N ASN A 614 3.75 51.72 8.09
CA ASN A 614 2.94 51.92 9.30
C ASN A 614 1.59 51.16 9.33
N PHE A 615 1.13 50.61 8.21
CA PHE A 615 -0.21 50.01 8.08
C PHE A 615 -0.21 48.47 7.97
N HIS A 616 0.96 47.82 8.00
CA HIS A 616 1.12 46.36 7.84
C HIS A 616 1.63 45.65 9.10
N GLN A 617 1.30 46.19 10.27
CA GLN A 617 1.83 45.71 11.54
C GLN A 617 1.41 44.26 11.85
N LYS A 618 0.19 43.87 11.47
CA LYS A 618 -0.33 42.52 11.70
C LYS A 618 0.41 41.50 10.83
N GLU A 619 0.65 41.87 9.58
CA GLU A 619 1.35 41.08 8.58
C GLU A 619 2.84 40.95 8.94
N LEU A 620 3.46 42.01 9.46
CA LEU A 620 4.82 41.98 10.01
C LEU A 620 4.97 41.04 11.21
N VAL A 621 4.04 41.12 12.17
CA VAL A 621 4.01 40.20 13.33
C VAL A 621 3.81 38.76 12.86
N ALA A 622 2.92 38.53 11.89
CA ALA A 622 2.67 37.20 11.34
C ALA A 622 3.88 36.62 10.59
N ASP A 623 4.59 37.45 9.81
CA ASP A 623 5.79 37.03 9.07
C ASP A 623 6.93 36.64 10.01
N PHE A 624 7.17 37.43 11.06
CA PHE A 624 8.20 37.12 12.05
C PHE A 624 7.81 35.96 12.94
N ALA A 625 6.54 35.82 13.33
CA ALA A 625 6.08 34.66 14.09
C ALA A 625 6.23 33.38 13.28
N ARG A 626 5.89 33.40 11.98
CA ARG A 626 6.13 32.25 11.08
C ARG A 626 7.61 31.88 10.98
N GLN A 627 8.50 32.87 10.90
CA GLN A 627 9.95 32.62 10.85
C GLN A 627 10.49 32.09 12.18
N PHE A 628 10.07 32.66 13.31
CA PHE A 628 10.39 32.13 14.64
C PHE A 628 9.95 30.67 14.77
N ASN A 629 8.72 30.35 14.37
CA ASN A 629 8.19 28.98 14.43
C ASN A 629 8.97 28.03 13.57
N LYS A 630 9.28 28.44 12.33
CA LYS A 630 10.08 27.63 11.43
C LYS A 630 11.43 27.33 12.08
N ASP A 631 12.13 28.36 12.55
CA ASP A 631 13.46 28.20 13.12
C ASP A 631 13.46 27.40 14.42
N LEU A 632 12.47 27.58 15.28
CA LEU A 632 12.26 26.78 16.50
C LEU A 632 11.92 25.32 16.16
N SER A 633 11.05 25.10 15.18
CA SER A 633 10.71 23.74 14.71
C SER A 633 11.92 23.06 14.10
N ASP A 634 12.72 23.78 13.32
CA ASP A 634 13.95 23.26 12.73
C ASP A 634 14.96 22.90 13.84
N GLU A 635 15.11 23.72 14.88
CA GLU A 635 15.97 23.42 16.05
C GLU A 635 15.50 22.20 16.85
N LEU A 636 14.19 22.09 17.06
CA LEU A 636 13.59 21.00 17.81
C LEU A 636 13.65 19.70 17.01
N ASN A 637 13.31 19.74 15.71
CA ASN A 637 13.39 18.58 14.82
C ASN A 637 14.83 18.09 14.67
N ASP A 638 15.80 19.01 14.55
CA ASP A 638 17.21 18.64 14.52
C ASP A 638 17.62 17.91 15.80
N TRP A 639 17.22 18.40 16.97
CA TRP A 639 17.50 17.69 18.23
C TRP A 639 16.76 16.35 18.31
N ILE A 640 15.47 16.31 17.95
CA ILE A 640 14.68 15.08 17.98
C ILE A 640 15.29 14.02 17.06
N ASP A 641 15.56 14.37 15.81
CA ASP A 641 16.03 13.41 14.82
C ASP A 641 17.50 13.06 15.01
N ASN A 642 18.37 14.05 15.18
CA ASN A 642 19.82 13.81 15.19
C ASN A 642 20.39 13.52 16.58
N GLN A 643 19.77 14.01 17.66
CA GLN A 643 20.26 13.77 19.02
C GLN A 643 19.43 12.71 19.75
N PHE A 644 18.14 12.95 19.92
CA PHE A 644 17.28 12.05 20.68
C PHE A 644 17.11 10.69 19.99
N LYS A 645 16.63 10.64 18.75
CA LYS A 645 16.41 9.36 18.05
C LYS A 645 17.70 8.61 17.78
N GLU A 646 18.65 9.27 17.11
CA GLU A 646 19.86 8.58 16.62
C GLU A 646 20.92 8.37 17.70
N ASN A 647 21.18 9.34 18.59
CA ASN A 647 22.29 9.24 19.54
C ASN A 647 21.89 8.71 20.92
N ILE A 648 20.61 8.79 21.29
CA ILE A 648 20.12 8.37 22.61
C ILE A 648 19.24 7.13 22.44
N LEU A 649 18.04 7.30 21.89
CA LEU A 649 17.00 6.29 21.87
C LEU A 649 17.44 5.02 21.11
N ARG A 650 17.94 5.16 19.89
CA ARG A 650 18.33 4.03 19.04
C ARG A 650 19.40 3.13 19.67
N PRO A 651 20.51 3.65 20.24
CA PRO A 651 21.47 2.83 20.98
C PRO A 651 20.84 2.02 22.12
N TYR A 652 20.04 2.63 22.99
CA TYR A 652 19.43 1.92 24.12
C TYR A 652 18.38 0.89 23.68
N LEU A 653 17.58 1.21 22.65
CA LEU A 653 16.67 0.25 22.05
C LEU A 653 17.44 -0.94 21.46
N ASN A 654 18.52 -0.69 20.71
CA ASN A 654 19.36 -1.75 20.15
C ASN A 654 19.99 -2.62 21.24
N ASP A 655 20.42 -2.03 22.36
CA ASP A 655 21.00 -2.76 23.48
C ASP A 655 19.96 -3.66 24.17
N LEU A 656 18.75 -3.14 24.40
CA LEU A 656 17.64 -3.93 24.92
C LEU A 656 17.26 -5.06 23.95
N ASP A 657 17.12 -4.72 22.68
CA ASP A 657 16.78 -5.63 21.58
C ASP A 657 17.80 -6.78 21.46
N GLU A 658 19.09 -6.47 21.56
CA GLU A 658 20.17 -7.47 21.53
C GLU A 658 20.15 -8.39 22.76
N GLU A 659 19.84 -7.85 23.93
CA GLU A 659 19.72 -8.65 25.15
C GLU A 659 18.47 -9.52 25.15
N ILE A 660 17.33 -8.98 24.71
CA ILE A 660 16.10 -9.75 24.46
C ILE A 660 16.42 -10.91 23.50
N ARG A 661 17.05 -10.61 22.36
CA ARG A 661 17.41 -11.61 21.35
C ARG A 661 18.28 -12.73 21.94
N LYS A 662 19.31 -12.39 22.74
CA LYS A 662 20.15 -13.40 23.40
C LYS A 662 19.34 -14.31 24.32
N ASN A 663 18.42 -13.75 25.11
CA ASN A 663 17.60 -14.53 26.04
C ASN A 663 16.57 -15.38 25.29
N LEU A 664 15.90 -14.84 24.26
CA LEU A 664 14.97 -15.59 23.42
C LEU A 664 15.65 -16.72 22.65
N VAL A 665 16.84 -16.49 22.07
CA VAL A 665 17.62 -17.56 21.40
C VAL A 665 18.01 -18.65 22.39
N ALA A 666 18.38 -18.29 23.62
CA ALA A 666 18.70 -19.27 24.64
C ALA A 666 17.47 -20.11 25.04
N ILE A 667 16.31 -19.46 25.20
CA ILE A 667 15.04 -20.17 25.47
C ILE A 667 14.67 -21.05 24.27
N GLN A 668 14.71 -20.54 23.05
CA GLN A 668 14.42 -21.32 21.84
C GLN A 668 15.34 -22.54 21.71
N ALA A 669 16.64 -22.40 22.01
CA ALA A 669 17.57 -23.53 21.98
C ALA A 669 17.15 -24.62 22.98
N SER A 670 16.75 -24.23 24.20
CA SER A 670 16.19 -25.15 25.20
C SER A 670 14.92 -25.86 24.71
N PHE A 671 14.02 -25.13 24.05
CA PHE A 671 12.80 -25.70 23.46
C PHE A 671 13.09 -26.64 22.31
N ASN A 672 14.05 -26.32 21.45
CA ASN A 672 14.46 -27.17 20.35
C ASN A 672 15.04 -28.51 20.83
N GLU A 673 15.72 -28.54 21.98
CA GLU A 673 16.16 -29.81 22.57
C GLU A 673 14.98 -30.70 22.98
N ILE A 674 13.85 -30.12 23.40
CA ILE A 674 12.65 -30.87 23.75
C ILE A 674 11.83 -31.23 22.50
N ASP A 675 11.76 -30.32 21.53
CA ASP A 675 11.10 -30.56 20.24
C ASP A 675 11.80 -31.65 19.43
N THR A 676 13.13 -31.72 19.45
CA THR A 676 13.88 -32.83 18.83
C THR A 676 13.62 -34.17 19.52
N LEU A 677 13.37 -34.18 20.84
CA LEU A 677 12.94 -35.41 21.54
C LEU A 677 11.53 -35.84 21.13
N ARG A 678 10.67 -34.89 20.73
CA ARG A 678 9.27 -35.12 20.36
C ARG A 678 9.02 -35.19 18.85
N ASN A 679 10.01 -34.87 18.02
CA ASN A 679 9.84 -34.59 16.59
C ASN A 679 8.77 -33.50 16.29
N SER A 680 8.78 -32.36 17.01
CA SER A 680 7.96 -31.15 16.73
C SER A 680 8.77 -30.05 16.05
N GLU A 681 8.08 -29.12 15.37
CA GLU A 681 8.61 -27.78 15.03
C GLU A 681 7.84 -26.65 15.77
N SER A 682 7.14 -26.99 16.85
CA SER A 682 6.22 -26.11 17.60
C SER A 682 6.88 -24.86 18.18
N SER A 683 8.11 -25.01 18.70
CA SER A 683 8.90 -23.91 19.23
C SER A 683 9.13 -22.85 18.16
N ASN A 684 9.49 -23.27 16.94
CA ASN A 684 9.80 -22.35 15.85
C ASN A 684 8.62 -21.43 15.55
N TRP A 685 7.38 -21.91 15.61
CA TRP A 685 6.22 -21.04 15.40
C TRP A 685 6.03 -19.98 16.48
N ILE A 686 6.14 -20.35 17.77
CA ILE A 686 6.04 -19.37 18.88
C ILE A 686 7.08 -18.26 18.68
N PHE A 687 8.28 -18.62 18.23
CA PHE A 687 9.35 -17.65 17.92
C PHE A 687 9.25 -17.02 16.52
N HIS A 688 8.32 -17.46 15.65
CA HIS A 688 8.07 -16.92 14.29
C HIS A 688 6.82 -16.05 14.17
N GLN A 689 5.82 -16.17 15.07
CA GLN A 689 4.51 -15.50 14.94
C GLN A 689 4.60 -13.96 15.02
N ASP A 690 5.69 -13.41 15.55
CA ASP A 690 5.97 -11.98 15.60
C ASP A 690 6.75 -11.46 14.37
N GLN A 691 7.05 -12.33 13.38
CA GLN A 691 7.80 -11.96 12.16
C GLN A 691 6.91 -11.53 10.97
N THR A 692 5.59 -11.69 11.02
CA THR A 692 4.72 -11.54 9.84
C THR A 692 4.02 -10.18 9.70
N SER A 693 4.47 -9.12 10.37
CA SER A 693 3.94 -7.76 10.19
C SER A 693 4.87 -6.78 9.47
N GLY A 694 4.78 -6.76 8.14
CA GLY A 694 5.18 -5.61 7.29
C GLY A 694 6.08 -5.98 6.11
N VAL A 695 5.71 -5.55 4.90
CA VAL A 695 6.35 -5.85 3.61
C VAL A 695 7.58 -4.96 3.36
N GLY A 696 8.70 -5.51 2.88
CA GLY A 696 9.73 -4.78 2.10
C GLY A 696 11.18 -5.21 2.34
N ASP A 697 11.76 -5.97 1.39
CA ASP A 697 13.12 -6.53 1.37
C ASP A 697 14.20 -5.47 1.09
N SER A 698 15.07 -5.15 2.07
CA SER A 698 16.50 -4.85 1.88
C SER A 698 17.21 -4.66 3.23
N ASP A 699 18.37 -5.32 3.34
CA ASP A 699 19.40 -5.22 4.39
C ASP A 699 19.33 -6.18 5.61
N LEU A 700 19.52 -7.46 5.27
CA LEU A 700 20.61 -8.32 5.79
C LEU A 700 20.51 -8.93 7.22
N GLY A 701 19.85 -10.09 7.33
CA GLY A 701 20.35 -11.20 8.19
C GLY A 701 19.33 -11.87 9.12
N GLY A 702 18.99 -13.13 8.82
CA GLY A 702 18.14 -14.06 9.58
C GLY A 702 18.22 -13.95 11.12
N LEU A 703 17.25 -13.22 11.65
CA LEU A 703 16.63 -13.15 12.99
C LEU A 703 15.91 -11.78 12.97
N GLY A 704 14.80 -11.72 12.25
CA GLY A 704 14.21 -10.48 11.75
C GLY A 704 13.54 -9.63 12.83
N MET A 705 14.30 -8.71 13.41
CA MET A 705 13.89 -7.57 14.25
C MET A 705 13.11 -6.50 13.46
N ALA A 706 12.17 -6.91 12.61
CA ALA A 706 11.46 -6.03 11.66
C ALA A 706 10.19 -5.37 12.25
N GLY A 707 9.85 -5.63 13.52
CA GLY A 707 8.87 -4.85 14.28
C GLY A 707 9.47 -3.63 15.00
N LEU A 708 10.80 -3.47 14.95
CA LEU A 708 11.59 -2.62 15.85
C LEU A 708 12.22 -1.42 15.15
N GLY A 709 11.76 -1.10 13.94
CA GLY A 709 12.10 0.15 13.28
C GLY A 709 11.72 1.31 14.19
N VAL A 710 12.72 2.07 14.65
CA VAL A 710 12.58 3.28 15.46
C VAL A 710 11.90 4.37 14.63
N ALA A 711 10.64 4.18 14.29
CA ALA A 711 9.75 5.22 13.81
C ALA A 711 9.07 5.84 15.03
N VAL A 712 9.88 6.37 15.95
CA VAL A 712 9.37 7.25 17.00
C VAL A 712 8.88 8.51 16.31
N LEU A 713 7.61 8.52 15.93
CA LEU A 713 6.94 9.66 15.35
C LEU A 713 6.53 10.57 16.50
N VAL A 714 7.49 11.37 16.99
CA VAL A 714 7.19 12.50 17.86
C VAL A 714 6.32 13.46 17.04
N PRO A 715 5.04 13.67 17.36
CA PRO A 715 4.20 14.55 16.58
C PRO A 715 4.64 16.00 16.83
N VAL A 716 5.12 16.68 15.77
CA VAL A 716 5.43 18.13 15.80
C VAL A 716 4.24 18.95 16.34
N ALA A 717 3.01 18.46 16.09
CA ALA A 717 1.77 19.06 16.56
C ALA A 717 1.56 19.09 18.10
N ILE A 718 2.35 18.34 18.89
CA ILE A 718 2.33 18.42 20.36
C ILE A 718 2.92 19.77 20.84
N PHE A 719 3.83 20.35 20.05
CA PHE A 719 4.68 21.47 20.49
C PHE A 719 4.25 22.84 20.00
N ALA A 720 3.11 22.92 19.32
CA ALA A 720 2.65 24.16 18.70
C ALA A 720 1.73 25.01 19.61
N GLY A 721 1.35 24.51 20.79
CA GLY A 721 0.56 25.24 21.80
C GLY A 721 1.15 26.56 22.35
N PRO A 722 2.48 26.72 22.54
CA PRO A 722 3.08 27.96 23.06
C PRO A 722 3.01 29.11 22.05
N ILE A 723 3.17 28.79 20.77
CA ILE A 723 3.28 29.72 19.64
C ILE A 723 2.06 30.64 19.51
N LEU A 724 0.89 30.10 19.85
CA LEU A 724 -0.39 30.75 19.59
C LEU A 724 -0.62 31.95 20.51
N PHE A 725 0.07 31.93 21.64
CA PHE A 725 -0.07 32.95 22.65
C PHE A 725 0.78 34.19 22.31
N VAL A 726 1.83 34.09 21.48
CA VAL A 726 2.66 35.22 21.01
C VAL A 726 1.84 36.12 20.10
N LEU A 727 1.16 35.52 19.12
CA LEU A 727 0.33 36.20 18.13
C LEU A 727 -0.88 36.86 18.81
N GLY A 728 -1.58 36.14 19.69
CA GLY A 728 -2.69 36.67 20.50
C GLY A 728 -2.27 37.79 21.46
N GLY A 729 -1.14 37.66 22.14
CA GLY A 729 -0.64 38.64 23.12
C GLY A 729 -0.16 39.96 22.49
N LEU A 730 0.55 39.89 21.37
CA LEU A 730 1.05 41.09 20.67
C LEU A 730 -0.07 41.86 19.96
N LEU A 731 -1.10 41.16 19.46
CA LEU A 731 -2.21 41.78 18.72
C LEU A 731 -3.40 42.20 19.61
N GLY A 732 -3.65 41.50 20.73
CA GLY A 732 -4.76 41.76 21.64
C GLY A 732 -4.43 42.68 22.84
N GLY A 733 -3.16 42.76 23.26
CA GLY A 733 -2.76 43.41 24.52
C GLY A 733 -2.48 44.92 24.49
N GLY A 734 -2.67 45.62 23.36
CA GLY A 734 -2.45 47.07 23.27
C GLY A 734 -0.97 47.53 23.32
N LEU A 735 0.00 46.60 23.23
CA LEU A 735 1.44 46.88 23.36
C LEU A 735 2.06 47.74 22.25
N PHE A 736 1.31 48.07 21.20
CA PHE A 736 1.79 48.89 20.08
C PHE A 736 1.49 50.39 20.20
N SER A 737 0.91 50.85 21.33
CA SER A 737 0.52 52.25 21.52
C SER A 737 1.48 53.07 22.40
N SER A 738 2.72 53.32 21.96
CA SER A 738 3.44 54.58 22.25
C SER A 738 4.86 54.52 21.69
N GLY A 739 5.26 55.60 21.02
CA GLY A 739 6.32 55.57 20.03
C GLY A 739 7.75 55.69 20.55
N VAL A 740 8.67 55.15 19.75
CA VAL A 740 10.05 55.64 19.56
C VAL A 740 10.50 55.20 18.15
N GLY A 741 11.08 56.13 17.38
CA GLY A 741 11.95 55.83 16.23
C GLY A 741 11.31 55.80 14.84
N GLY A 742 11.94 56.48 13.86
CA GLY A 742 11.45 56.64 12.49
C GLY A 742 11.26 55.33 11.70
N ILE A 743 10.85 55.48 10.43
CA ILE A 743 10.34 54.44 9.50
C ILE A 743 11.17 53.12 9.45
N LEU A 744 12.46 53.16 9.80
CA LEU A 744 13.38 52.01 9.85
C LEU A 744 13.44 51.26 11.21
N GLY A 745 12.99 51.87 12.32
CA GLY A 745 13.14 51.30 13.67
C GLY A 745 11.98 50.40 14.15
N LYS A 746 10.77 50.56 13.61
CA LYS A 746 9.58 49.80 14.04
C LYS A 746 9.62 48.32 13.65
N GLN A 747 10.17 47.98 12.49
CA GLN A 747 10.27 46.59 12.04
C GLN A 747 11.24 45.80 12.93
N ALA A 748 12.39 46.40 13.27
CA ALA A 748 13.33 45.81 14.22
C ALA A 748 12.72 45.64 15.62
N ALA A 749 11.89 46.61 16.08
CA ALA A 749 11.20 46.51 17.36
C ALA A 749 10.13 45.40 17.39
N ILE A 750 9.33 45.26 16.32
CA ILE A 750 8.34 44.17 16.19
C ILE A 750 9.04 42.81 16.16
N LYS A 751 10.12 42.70 15.37
CA LYS A 751 10.96 41.52 15.29
C LYS A 751 11.50 41.10 16.67
N GLN A 752 12.07 42.05 17.41
CA GLN A 752 12.58 41.80 18.77
C GLN A 752 11.46 41.37 19.73
N GLN A 753 10.29 42.01 19.67
CA GLN A 753 9.16 41.64 20.52
C GLN A 753 8.61 40.24 20.23
N VAL A 754 8.53 39.85 18.94
CA VAL A 754 8.13 38.48 18.55
C VAL A 754 9.14 37.47 19.08
N TYR A 755 10.43 37.75 18.95
CA TYR A 755 11.49 36.91 19.51
C TYR A 755 11.37 36.78 21.04
N ASP A 756 11.34 37.90 21.77
CA ASP A 756 11.32 37.90 23.24
C ASP A 756 10.09 37.15 23.79
N LYS A 757 8.89 37.43 23.24
CA LYS A 757 7.65 36.74 23.65
C LYS A 757 7.61 35.28 23.23
N GLY A 758 8.20 34.94 22.07
CA GLY A 758 8.32 33.57 21.61
C GLY A 758 9.19 32.72 22.53
N CYS A 759 10.36 33.23 22.92
CA CYS A 759 11.24 32.55 23.86
C CYS A 759 10.58 32.36 25.23
N GLU A 760 9.97 33.41 25.80
CA GLU A 760 9.27 33.34 27.11
C GLU A 760 8.24 32.20 27.15
N GLN A 761 7.40 32.11 26.11
CA GLN A 761 6.34 31.09 26.06
C GLN A 761 6.87 29.70 25.77
N PHE A 762 7.92 29.58 24.95
CA PHE A 762 8.55 28.29 24.75
C PHE A 762 9.15 27.77 26.06
N VAL A 763 9.82 28.63 26.84
CA VAL A 763 10.35 28.29 28.16
C VAL A 763 9.26 27.80 29.10
N GLU A 764 8.09 28.45 29.13
CA GLU A 764 6.92 27.99 29.92
C GLU A 764 6.40 26.61 29.50
N SER A 765 6.69 26.18 28.27
CA SER A 765 6.22 24.90 27.71
C SER A 765 7.23 23.77 27.72
N LEU A 766 8.48 24.04 28.14
CA LEU A 766 9.58 23.07 28.09
C LEU A 766 9.29 21.80 28.90
N GLU A 767 8.70 21.94 30.09
CA GLU A 767 8.40 20.82 30.98
C GLU A 767 7.36 19.88 30.36
N LYS A 768 6.23 20.44 29.93
CA LYS A 768 5.19 19.68 29.22
C LYS A 768 5.71 19.05 27.93
N THR A 769 6.60 19.75 27.22
CA THR A 769 7.24 19.24 26.01
C THR A 769 8.08 18.00 26.32
N PHE A 770 8.83 18.01 27.42
CA PHE A 770 9.61 16.88 27.87
C PHE A 770 8.74 15.71 28.36
N GLU A 771 7.64 15.97 29.09
CA GLU A 771 6.69 14.91 29.52
C GLU A 771 6.17 14.08 28.34
N ASN A 772 5.85 14.71 27.21
CA ASN A 772 5.41 13.99 26.01
C ASN A 772 6.52 13.11 25.40
N ILE A 773 7.78 13.55 25.49
CA ILE A 773 8.93 12.75 25.03
C ILE A 773 9.11 11.54 25.96
N ASP A 774 8.94 11.73 27.27
CA ASP A 774 9.01 10.66 28.26
C ASP A 774 7.94 9.58 28.04
N GLU A 775 6.68 9.99 27.83
CA GLU A 775 5.58 9.06 27.50
C GLU A 775 5.88 8.23 26.25
N ILE A 776 6.48 8.85 25.23
CA ILE A 776 6.89 8.18 24.00
C ILE A 776 7.98 7.14 24.26
N ILE A 777 8.98 7.46 25.08
CA ILE A 777 10.04 6.53 25.48
C ILE A 777 9.40 5.32 26.19
N VAL A 778 8.58 5.57 27.21
CA VAL A 778 7.93 4.51 27.99
C VAL A 778 7.08 3.61 27.09
N ALA A 779 6.28 4.18 26.19
CA ALA A 779 5.45 3.41 25.26
C ALA A 779 6.30 2.51 24.33
N GLU A 780 7.38 3.06 23.77
CA GLU A 780 8.22 2.35 22.81
C GLU A 780 9.01 1.20 23.45
N PHE A 781 9.47 1.39 24.68
CA PHE A 781 10.12 0.35 25.46
C PHE A 781 9.13 -0.71 25.96
N SER A 782 7.95 -0.29 26.46
CA SER A 782 6.96 -1.23 27.01
C SER A 782 6.44 -2.21 25.96
N LYS A 783 6.25 -1.72 24.73
CA LYS A 783 5.85 -2.56 23.59
C LYS A 783 6.81 -3.73 23.34
N ARG A 784 8.11 -3.53 23.52
CA ARG A 784 9.13 -4.58 23.35
C ARG A 784 9.02 -5.67 24.41
N ILE A 785 8.73 -5.28 25.64
CA ILE A 785 8.57 -6.24 26.75
C ILE A 785 7.27 -7.02 26.64
N GLU A 786 6.17 -6.39 26.21
CA GLU A 786 4.90 -7.08 26.01
C GLU A 786 5.03 -8.23 24.99
N GLN A 787 5.78 -8.02 23.91
CA GLN A 787 6.08 -9.06 22.92
C GLN A 787 6.91 -10.21 23.51
N VAL A 788 7.90 -9.89 24.34
CA VAL A 788 8.73 -10.92 24.99
C VAL A 788 7.94 -11.74 26.00
N ASP A 789 7.12 -11.07 26.80
CA ASP A 789 6.23 -11.71 27.78
C ASP A 789 5.31 -12.72 27.09
N GLU A 790 4.76 -12.36 25.93
CA GLU A 790 3.92 -13.24 25.12
C GLU A 790 4.69 -14.48 24.64
N VAL A 791 5.88 -14.29 24.07
CA VAL A 791 6.70 -15.39 23.54
C VAL A 791 7.15 -16.32 24.66
N ILE A 792 7.66 -15.79 25.78
CA ILE A 792 8.14 -16.62 26.90
C ILE A 792 6.96 -17.30 27.60
N GLY A 793 5.85 -16.58 27.81
CA GLY A 793 4.64 -17.14 28.41
C GLY A 793 4.03 -18.27 27.57
N GLY A 794 3.96 -18.08 26.24
CA GLY A 794 3.53 -19.12 25.31
C GLY A 794 4.44 -20.35 25.33
N ALA A 795 5.76 -20.12 25.40
CA ALA A 795 6.74 -21.19 25.52
C ALA A 795 6.54 -21.97 26.83
N ILE A 796 6.51 -21.30 27.98
CA ILE A 796 6.30 -21.95 29.29
C ILE A 796 5.00 -22.77 29.30
N SER A 797 3.92 -22.22 28.75
CA SER A 797 2.62 -22.90 28.66
C SER A 797 2.70 -24.22 27.87
N MET A 798 3.55 -24.31 26.85
CA MET A 798 3.77 -25.57 26.13
C MET A 798 4.44 -26.63 27.00
N TYR A 799 5.46 -26.27 27.79
CA TYR A 799 6.10 -27.22 28.69
C TYR A 799 5.17 -27.67 29.82
N GLU A 800 4.37 -26.77 30.37
CA GLU A 800 3.37 -27.09 31.38
C GLU A 800 2.34 -28.08 30.83
N ASN A 801 1.79 -27.81 29.64
CA ASN A 801 0.86 -28.72 28.97
C ASN A 801 1.48 -30.11 28.74
N LEU A 802 2.75 -30.19 28.36
CA LEU A 802 3.46 -31.46 28.19
C LEU A 802 3.57 -32.26 29.50
N LEU A 803 3.85 -31.59 30.62
CA LEU A 803 3.90 -32.24 31.94
C LEU A 803 2.52 -32.75 32.35
N GLU A 804 1.47 -31.95 32.12
CA GLU A 804 0.08 -32.34 32.38
C GLU A 804 -0.35 -33.54 31.54
N GLN A 805 0.01 -33.58 30.25
CA GLN A 805 -0.28 -34.72 29.37
C GLN A 805 0.37 -36.01 29.87
N GLN A 806 1.64 -35.96 30.29
CA GLN A 806 2.33 -37.12 30.84
C GLN A 806 1.62 -37.67 32.08
N GLU A 807 1.25 -36.80 33.02
CA GLU A 807 0.55 -37.19 34.24
C GLU A 807 -0.83 -37.79 33.93
N ALA A 808 -1.56 -37.16 33.01
CA ALA A 808 -2.89 -37.61 32.58
C ALA A 808 -2.84 -39.00 31.92
N VAL A 809 -1.82 -39.31 31.12
CA VAL A 809 -1.65 -40.64 30.51
C VAL A 809 -1.53 -41.72 31.58
N HIS A 810 -0.76 -41.48 32.66
CA HIS A 810 -0.58 -42.47 33.73
C HIS A 810 -1.86 -42.79 34.52
N GLN A 811 -2.83 -41.86 34.57
CA GLN A 811 -4.08 -42.02 35.31
C GLN A 811 -5.22 -42.65 34.47
N LYS A 812 -5.11 -42.66 33.14
CA LYS A 812 -6.18 -43.10 32.22
C LYS A 812 -6.15 -44.60 31.92
N ASN A 813 -7.34 -45.22 31.82
CA ASN A 813 -7.49 -46.62 31.40
C ASN A 813 -7.42 -46.78 29.87
N LEU A 814 -7.35 -48.03 29.37
CA LEU A 814 -7.20 -48.32 27.93
C LEU A 814 -8.36 -47.77 27.09
N GLU A 815 -9.60 -47.94 27.55
CA GLU A 815 -10.81 -47.47 26.84
C GLU A 815 -10.82 -45.94 26.69
N GLN A 816 -10.43 -45.20 27.73
CA GLN A 816 -10.30 -43.74 27.70
C GLN A 816 -9.23 -43.29 26.72
N ARG A 817 -8.07 -43.96 26.70
CA ARG A 817 -7.00 -43.65 25.75
C ARG A 817 -7.43 -43.87 24.30
N GLU A 818 -8.16 -44.96 24.01
CA GLU A 818 -8.67 -45.21 22.65
C GLU A 818 -9.71 -44.18 22.20
N ALA A 819 -10.61 -43.78 23.11
CA ALA A 819 -11.60 -42.74 22.84
C ALA A 819 -10.95 -41.38 22.54
N GLU A 820 -9.93 -40.99 23.32
CA GLU A 820 -9.19 -39.75 23.11
C GLU A 820 -8.39 -39.75 21.80
N LYS A 821 -7.74 -40.87 21.44
CA LYS A 821 -7.05 -41.00 20.14
C LYS A 821 -8.01 -40.84 18.97
N ALA A 822 -9.19 -41.48 19.05
CA ALA A 822 -10.21 -41.36 18.02
C ALA A 822 -10.69 -39.91 17.87
N TRP A 823 -10.83 -39.20 19.00
CA TRP A 823 -11.19 -37.79 19.00
C TRP A 823 -10.10 -36.90 18.40
N ILE A 824 -8.83 -37.09 18.78
CA ILE A 824 -7.70 -36.33 18.20
C ILE A 824 -7.67 -36.53 16.68
N ALA A 825 -7.81 -37.78 16.21
CA ALA A 825 -7.84 -38.08 14.79
C ALA A 825 -8.98 -37.37 14.06
N GLN A 826 -10.15 -37.22 14.70
CA GLN A 826 -11.25 -36.44 14.15
C GLN A 826 -10.90 -34.96 14.05
N GLN A 827 -10.31 -34.36 15.10
CA GLN A 827 -9.91 -32.95 15.08
C GLN A 827 -8.85 -32.67 14.01
N CYS A 828 -7.87 -33.55 13.82
CA CYS A 828 -6.89 -33.44 12.74
C CYS A 828 -7.54 -33.41 11.35
N LEU A 829 -8.55 -34.26 11.11
CA LEU A 829 -9.30 -34.25 9.85
C LEU A 829 -10.08 -32.95 9.63
N GLU A 830 -10.68 -32.40 10.69
CA GLU A 830 -11.38 -31.12 10.65
C GLU A 830 -10.41 -29.96 10.34
N LEU A 831 -9.22 -29.96 10.94
CA LEU A 831 -8.15 -28.99 10.69
C LEU A 831 -7.60 -29.07 9.25
N GLU A 832 -7.38 -30.27 8.72
CA GLU A 832 -6.99 -30.46 7.31
C GLU A 832 -8.06 -29.95 6.34
N GLN A 833 -9.34 -30.10 6.70
CA GLN A 833 -10.44 -29.56 5.90
C GLN A 833 -10.48 -28.03 5.99
N LEU A 834 -10.18 -27.44 7.15
CA LEU A 834 -10.06 -25.99 7.31
C LEU A 834 -8.96 -25.41 6.41
N ILE A 835 -7.79 -26.05 6.30
CA ILE A 835 -6.73 -25.62 5.36
C ILE A 835 -7.26 -25.54 3.93
N LYS A 836 -7.97 -26.58 3.47
CA LYS A 836 -8.56 -26.62 2.12
C LYS A 836 -9.59 -25.52 1.92
N ASN A 837 -10.41 -25.26 2.95
CA ASN A 837 -11.39 -24.18 2.91
C ASN A 837 -10.69 -22.82 2.83
N THR A 838 -9.63 -22.58 3.61
CA THR A 838 -8.81 -21.36 3.56
C THR A 838 -8.21 -21.14 2.17
N GLU A 839 -7.64 -22.19 1.56
CA GLU A 839 -7.14 -22.12 0.17
C GLU A 839 -8.24 -21.84 -0.86
N SER A 840 -9.47 -22.26 -0.60
CA SER A 840 -10.60 -22.00 -1.48
C SER A 840 -11.09 -20.56 -1.41
N VAL A 841 -10.86 -19.85 -0.31
CA VAL A 841 -11.22 -18.42 -0.17
C VAL A 841 -10.22 -17.53 -0.90
N VAL A 842 -8.96 -17.97 -0.98
CA VAL A 842 -7.87 -17.27 -1.66
C VAL A 842 -7.95 -17.40 -3.20
N LYS A 843 -8.44 -18.54 -3.69
CA LYS A 843 -8.63 -18.83 -5.12
C LYS A 843 -9.87 -18.14 -5.65
#